data_AF-A0A954EFP8-F1
#
_entry.id   AF-A0A954EFP8-F1
#
_cell.length_a   1.000
_cell.length_b   1.000
_cell.length_c   1.000
_cell.angle_alpha   90.00
_cell.angle_beta   90.00
_cell.angle_gamma   90.00
#
_symmetry.space_group_name_H-M   'P 1'
#
loop_
_entity.id
_entity.type
_entity.pdbx_description
1 polymer ?
#
loop_
_entity_poly.entity_id
_entity_poly.type
_entity_poly.pdbx_seq_one_letter_code
_entity_poly.pdbx_strand_id
1 'polypeptide(L)'
;MITSENIDQLVQPDPGGIPLLLRKRRQWVCWKLQADSKNPGAFTKVPVNPATGGLASSTNPATWSDFDTAWACCQSKQATGIGFVTVVDDGLVLVDLDNCRDPKTGELTEFASHWVQAFATYTEVSPSGTGLHLIVLGAKPTSRCRNKALGIECYAQGRFFCITGVSPAGPTADVRKCQPVLEQFFAECLVEDQAEPEQQSPSLVVPLPSGIDEERILQKIQRSKNAIAIIALLQGNREAYHGDHSAADQALCNHLAFWCDRDTVLIDQIFRKSGLMRDKWDERHAGDGRTYGEMTIQQALERCQSTYGWADRNSKQRRKDSRPENRSEPQILSNEQDALRDIGPPGPYVDLEREECFWAEDATDRRNAELLMELHGQDIVYCAPWKSWLIWDGTRWKKDETLQIFLKAYSVGDYWFRKLSRISDKEMQKYCLSHAQRASNTRGIEAFLKQAQSQAGITPDWLNRDPWLFNCPNGTIELRTSRLRAHCRSDFITTLCPTAFNPEAESLVWDQFLESVFADHGDLIPYLQRLFGYGLIGKVEEHVLPILWGNGANGKTTLLNAIINTLGSDYAMQATSDMLMDSDRAEHKTEQADLFGKRFVSAVETESSSKLKEALVKQLTGGDKIRARFLYKDFFEFEPSHLITLTTNHKPKVLNEDDGIWRRLQLIPFVQSFLGAKADSKLPDRLKQQSEGIL
;
A
#
# COMPACT_ATOMS: atom_id res chain seq x y z
N MET A 1 -22.07 -32.83 -3.57
CA MET A 1 -20.89 -33.69 -3.86
C MET A 1 -20.62 -33.60 -5.35
N ILE A 2 -19.36 -33.60 -5.79
CA ILE A 2 -19.03 -33.70 -7.22
C ILE A 2 -19.45 -35.08 -7.70
N THR A 3 -20.30 -35.17 -8.73
CA THR A 3 -20.68 -36.45 -9.34
C THR A 3 -19.69 -36.81 -10.45
N SER A 4 -19.60 -38.10 -10.81
CA SER A 4 -18.84 -38.53 -11.99
C SER A 4 -19.33 -37.85 -13.27
N GLU A 5 -20.64 -37.60 -13.38
CA GLU A 5 -21.25 -36.86 -14.49
C GLU A 5 -20.69 -35.43 -14.64
N ASN A 6 -20.35 -34.74 -13.55
CA ASN A 6 -19.72 -33.41 -13.64
C ASN A 6 -18.30 -33.44 -14.22
N ILE A 7 -17.58 -34.55 -14.03
CA ILE A 7 -16.22 -34.72 -14.56
C ILE A 7 -16.26 -35.21 -16.01
N ASP A 8 -17.22 -36.09 -16.33
CA ASP A 8 -17.40 -36.65 -17.68
C ASP A 8 -17.87 -35.61 -18.70
N GLN A 9 -18.44 -34.49 -18.24
CA GLN A 9 -18.81 -33.34 -19.09
C GLN A 9 -17.62 -32.43 -19.47
N LEU A 10 -16.45 -32.61 -18.85
CA LEU A 10 -15.25 -31.81 -19.17
C LEU A 10 -14.53 -32.35 -20.41
N VAL A 11 -13.90 -31.44 -21.14
CA VAL A 11 -13.01 -31.79 -22.26
C VAL A 11 -11.85 -32.64 -21.73
N GLN A 12 -11.72 -33.84 -22.28
CA GLN A 12 -10.64 -34.76 -21.90
C GLN A 12 -9.32 -34.30 -22.52
N PRO A 13 -8.21 -34.25 -21.76
CA PRO A 13 -6.95 -33.77 -22.29
C PRO A 13 -6.38 -34.71 -23.38
N ASP A 14 -5.91 -34.13 -24.48
CA ASP A 14 -5.12 -34.79 -25.52
C ASP A 14 -3.64 -34.38 -25.40
N PRO A 15 -2.77 -35.26 -24.86
CA PRO A 15 -1.35 -34.96 -24.69
C PRO A 15 -0.61 -34.82 -26.03
N GLY A 16 -1.16 -35.35 -27.12
CA GLY A 16 -0.57 -35.28 -28.47
C GLY A 16 -0.67 -33.89 -29.08
N GLY A 17 -1.68 -33.11 -28.68
CA GLY A 17 -1.88 -31.75 -29.17
C GLY A 17 -1.03 -30.69 -28.47
N ILE A 18 -0.36 -31.03 -27.35
CA ILE A 18 0.43 -30.08 -26.54
C ILE A 18 1.84 -29.88 -27.15
N PRO A 19 2.24 -28.63 -27.48
CA PRO A 19 3.54 -28.33 -28.07
C PRO A 19 4.71 -28.82 -27.24
N LEU A 20 5.76 -29.31 -27.92
CA LEU A 20 7.01 -29.74 -27.30
C LEU A 20 7.66 -28.62 -26.47
N LEU A 21 7.48 -27.36 -26.89
CA LEU A 21 7.97 -26.19 -26.16
C LEU A 21 7.44 -26.17 -24.71
N LEU A 22 6.16 -26.48 -24.51
CA LEU A 22 5.55 -26.52 -23.17
C LEU A 22 5.93 -27.80 -22.42
N ARG A 23 5.90 -28.96 -23.11
CA ARG A 23 6.22 -30.26 -22.49
C ARG A 23 7.63 -30.34 -21.92
N LYS A 24 8.59 -29.63 -22.52
CA LYS A 24 9.99 -29.58 -22.05
C LYS A 24 10.20 -28.78 -20.76
N ARG A 25 9.22 -27.99 -20.31
CA ARG A 25 9.36 -27.15 -19.11
C ARG A 25 8.93 -27.90 -17.85
N ARG A 26 9.55 -27.59 -16.71
CA ARG A 26 9.18 -28.15 -15.39
C ARG A 26 8.19 -27.24 -14.64
N GLN A 27 7.12 -26.90 -15.32
CA GLN A 27 6.07 -25.97 -14.84
C GLN A 27 4.68 -26.65 -14.82
N TRP A 28 4.65 -27.98 -14.84
CA TRP A 28 3.42 -28.74 -14.89
C TRP A 28 2.88 -29.01 -13.49
N VAL A 29 1.58 -28.79 -13.33
CA VAL A 29 0.81 -29.18 -12.17
C VAL A 29 -0.34 -30.08 -12.61
N CYS A 30 -1.00 -30.72 -11.67
CA CYS A 30 -2.31 -31.30 -11.89
C CYS A 30 -3.38 -30.34 -11.36
N TRP A 31 -4.65 -30.62 -11.63
CA TRP A 31 -5.73 -29.92 -10.94
C TRP A 31 -6.89 -30.86 -10.62
N LYS A 32 -7.65 -30.51 -9.59
CA LYS A 32 -8.87 -31.21 -9.18
C LYS A 32 -10.05 -30.25 -9.23
N LEU A 33 -11.16 -30.73 -9.76
CA LEU A 33 -12.44 -30.06 -9.54
C LEU A 33 -12.82 -30.24 -8.07
N GLN A 34 -13.14 -29.15 -7.39
CA GLN A 34 -13.60 -29.14 -5.99
C GLN A 34 -14.82 -28.25 -5.86
N ALA A 35 -15.71 -28.54 -4.91
CA ALA A 35 -16.81 -27.64 -4.59
C ALA A 35 -16.24 -26.32 -4.08
N ASP A 36 -16.77 -25.21 -4.58
CA ASP A 36 -16.32 -23.89 -4.14
C ASP A 36 -16.80 -23.64 -2.71
N SER A 37 -15.85 -23.58 -1.78
CA SER A 37 -16.10 -23.28 -0.36
C SER A 37 -16.76 -21.92 -0.13
N LYS A 38 -16.64 -20.98 -1.09
CA LYS A 38 -17.21 -19.63 -1.02
C LYS A 38 -18.58 -19.54 -1.71
N ASN A 39 -18.84 -20.42 -2.68
CA ASN A 39 -20.06 -20.43 -3.49
C ASN A 39 -20.71 -21.82 -3.49
N PRO A 40 -21.62 -22.10 -2.54
CA PRO A 40 -22.31 -23.38 -2.45
C PRO A 40 -23.04 -23.71 -3.76
N GLY A 41 -22.62 -24.78 -4.44
CA GLY A 41 -23.18 -25.21 -5.74
C GLY A 41 -22.30 -24.87 -6.96
N ALA A 42 -21.27 -24.04 -6.80
CA ALA A 42 -20.25 -23.82 -7.82
C ALA A 42 -19.04 -24.75 -7.62
N PHE A 43 -18.26 -24.92 -8.68
CA PHE A 43 -17.03 -25.73 -8.66
C PHE A 43 -15.82 -24.87 -9.02
N THR A 44 -14.71 -25.10 -8.33
CA THR A 44 -13.42 -24.46 -8.57
C THR A 44 -12.37 -25.49 -8.97
N LYS A 45 -11.40 -25.07 -9.79
CA LYS A 45 -10.28 -25.91 -10.22
C LYS A 45 -9.08 -25.59 -9.34
N VAL A 46 -8.67 -26.55 -8.52
CA VAL A 46 -7.61 -26.37 -7.52
C VAL A 46 -6.33 -27.04 -8.01
N PRO A 47 -5.17 -26.35 -8.02
CA PRO A 47 -3.91 -26.91 -8.48
C PRO A 47 -3.37 -27.93 -7.46
N VAL A 48 -2.82 -29.03 -7.98
CA VAL A 48 -2.35 -30.19 -7.23
C VAL A 48 -0.93 -30.51 -7.68
N ASN A 49 -0.05 -30.74 -6.72
CA ASN A 49 1.32 -31.17 -6.96
C ASN A 49 1.31 -32.61 -7.51
N PRO A 50 1.80 -32.84 -8.75
CA PRO A 50 1.79 -34.16 -9.37
C PRO A 50 2.54 -35.24 -8.61
N ALA A 51 3.62 -34.88 -7.90
CA ALA A 51 4.49 -35.82 -7.22
C ALA A 51 3.98 -36.23 -5.84
N THR A 52 3.25 -35.34 -5.15
CA THR A 52 2.82 -35.56 -3.76
C THR A 52 1.31 -35.71 -3.59
N GLY A 53 0.51 -35.29 -4.58
CA GLY A 53 -0.95 -35.26 -4.51
C GLY A 53 -1.54 -34.15 -3.62
N GLY A 54 -0.69 -33.35 -2.96
CA GLY A 54 -1.07 -32.18 -2.17
C GLY A 54 -1.35 -30.94 -3.03
N LEU A 55 -1.66 -29.80 -2.41
CA LEU A 55 -1.88 -28.54 -3.15
C LEU A 55 -0.59 -28.04 -3.80
N ALA A 56 -0.68 -27.58 -5.05
CA ALA A 56 0.40 -26.86 -5.72
C ALA A 56 0.19 -25.34 -5.60
N SER A 57 1.28 -24.59 -5.50
CA SER A 57 1.24 -23.12 -5.49
C SER A 57 1.58 -22.58 -6.87
N SER A 58 0.85 -21.58 -7.37
CA SER A 58 1.15 -20.92 -8.65
C SER A 58 2.41 -20.04 -8.62
N THR A 59 3.11 -19.94 -7.49
CA THR A 59 4.32 -19.11 -7.32
C THR A 59 5.51 -19.86 -6.71
N ASN A 60 5.35 -21.14 -6.34
CA ASN A 60 6.44 -21.95 -5.78
C ASN A 60 6.83 -23.09 -6.74
N PRO A 61 7.96 -22.96 -7.46
CA PRO A 61 8.44 -23.98 -8.41
C PRO A 61 8.66 -25.36 -7.81
N ALA A 62 8.96 -25.47 -6.51
CA ALA A 62 9.14 -26.75 -5.82
C ALA A 62 7.85 -27.59 -5.75
N THR A 63 6.70 -26.98 -6.07
CA THR A 63 5.40 -27.66 -6.11
C THR A 63 4.97 -28.09 -7.52
N TRP A 64 5.79 -27.82 -8.53
CA TRP A 64 5.55 -28.18 -9.94
C TRP A 64 6.39 -29.40 -10.33
N SER A 65 6.11 -29.98 -11.49
CA SER A 65 6.84 -31.12 -12.04
C SER A 65 7.07 -31.01 -13.55
N ASP A 66 7.73 -32.02 -14.12
CA ASP A 66 7.74 -32.26 -15.57
C ASP A 66 6.38 -32.78 -16.08
N PHE A 67 6.20 -32.70 -17.41
CA PHE A 67 4.99 -33.11 -18.09
C PHE A 67 4.63 -34.57 -17.86
N ASP A 68 5.61 -35.48 -17.97
CA ASP A 68 5.36 -36.92 -17.91
C ASP A 68 4.83 -37.34 -16.53
N THR A 69 5.35 -36.73 -15.46
CA THR A 69 4.85 -36.93 -14.09
C THR A 69 3.43 -36.40 -13.92
N ALA A 70 3.13 -35.18 -14.41
CA ALA A 70 1.78 -34.62 -14.36
C ALA A 70 0.77 -35.45 -15.16
N TRP A 71 1.19 -35.92 -16.33
CA TRP A 71 0.37 -36.76 -17.20
C TRP A 71 0.09 -38.13 -16.59
N ALA A 72 1.10 -38.79 -16.01
CA ALA A 72 0.91 -40.07 -15.31
C ALA A 72 -0.07 -39.93 -14.12
N CYS A 73 0.05 -38.84 -13.34
CA CYS A 73 -0.88 -38.54 -12.25
C CYS A 73 -2.33 -38.38 -12.76
N CYS A 74 -2.52 -37.67 -13.88
CA CYS A 74 -3.82 -37.53 -14.54
C CYS A 74 -4.36 -38.87 -15.05
N GLN A 75 -3.55 -39.69 -15.72
CA GLN A 75 -3.95 -41.01 -16.24
C GLN A 75 -4.37 -41.98 -15.15
N SER A 76 -3.72 -41.91 -13.98
CA SER A 76 -4.07 -42.71 -12.80
C SER A 76 -5.37 -42.28 -12.11
N LYS A 77 -6.09 -41.28 -12.67
CA LYS A 77 -7.31 -40.66 -12.11
C LYS A 77 -7.11 -40.05 -10.73
N GLN A 78 -5.87 -39.76 -10.34
CA GLN A 78 -5.55 -39.04 -9.11
C GLN A 78 -5.77 -37.54 -9.23
N ALA A 79 -6.01 -37.02 -10.44
CA ALA A 79 -6.35 -35.63 -10.73
C ALA A 79 -7.43 -35.56 -11.82
N THR A 80 -8.12 -34.43 -11.92
CA THR A 80 -9.14 -34.16 -12.95
C THR A 80 -8.51 -33.79 -14.29
N GLY A 81 -7.34 -33.14 -14.26
CA GLY A 81 -6.60 -32.79 -15.46
C GLY A 81 -5.18 -32.30 -15.15
N ILE A 82 -4.46 -31.90 -16.20
CA ILE A 82 -3.15 -31.26 -16.11
C ILE A 82 -3.28 -29.74 -16.23
N GLY A 83 -2.31 -29.03 -15.68
CA GLY A 83 -2.23 -27.58 -15.75
C GLY A 83 -0.79 -27.10 -15.88
N PHE A 84 -0.64 -25.85 -16.27
CA PHE A 84 0.64 -25.23 -16.56
C PHE A 84 0.73 -23.88 -15.88
N VAL A 85 1.88 -23.56 -15.28
CA VAL A 85 2.13 -22.31 -14.57
C VAL A 85 2.97 -21.37 -15.42
N THR A 86 2.51 -20.14 -15.62
CA THR A 86 3.27 -19.10 -16.33
C THR A 86 4.22 -18.37 -15.38
N VAL A 87 5.44 -18.05 -15.86
CA VAL A 87 6.43 -17.25 -15.12
C VAL A 87 6.99 -16.15 -16.03
N VAL A 88 7.35 -15.00 -15.45
CA VAL A 88 7.79 -13.83 -16.24
C VAL A 88 8.95 -14.13 -17.18
N ASP A 89 9.88 -14.99 -16.74
CA ASP A 89 11.15 -15.21 -17.42
C ASP A 89 11.07 -16.14 -18.65
N ASP A 90 9.92 -16.79 -18.91
CA ASP A 90 9.79 -17.72 -20.04
C ASP A 90 9.21 -17.09 -21.30
N GLY A 91 8.81 -15.81 -21.22
CA GLY A 91 8.25 -15.03 -22.31
C GLY A 91 6.90 -15.54 -22.81
N LEU A 92 6.21 -16.41 -22.06
CA LEU A 92 4.88 -16.90 -22.40
C LEU A 92 3.80 -15.96 -21.86
N VAL A 93 2.86 -15.60 -22.72
CA VAL A 93 1.61 -14.95 -22.33
C VAL A 93 0.47 -15.88 -22.68
N LEU A 94 -0.37 -16.17 -21.70
CA LEU A 94 -1.58 -16.94 -21.90
C LEU A 94 -2.77 -15.99 -21.95
N VAL A 95 -3.55 -16.10 -23.03
CA VAL A 95 -4.80 -15.39 -23.29
C VAL A 95 -5.95 -16.39 -23.15
N ASP A 96 -6.88 -16.10 -22.26
CA ASP A 96 -8.08 -16.89 -21.96
C ASP A 96 -9.29 -16.15 -22.51
N LEU A 97 -10.08 -16.83 -23.35
CA LEU A 97 -11.30 -16.32 -23.98
C LEU A 97 -12.50 -17.13 -23.48
N ASP A 98 -13.27 -16.56 -22.57
CA ASP A 98 -14.43 -17.17 -21.95
C ASP A 98 -15.66 -17.16 -22.89
N ASN A 99 -16.46 -18.25 -22.85
CA ASN A 99 -17.76 -18.37 -23.51
C ASN A 99 -17.78 -18.03 -25.02
N CYS A 100 -16.67 -18.28 -25.70
CA CYS A 100 -16.49 -17.92 -27.10
C CYS A 100 -16.67 -19.08 -28.09
N ARG A 101 -17.01 -20.27 -27.60
CA ARG A 101 -17.24 -21.51 -28.38
C ARG A 101 -18.54 -22.20 -27.98
N ASP A 102 -19.33 -22.64 -28.96
CA ASP A 102 -20.45 -23.54 -28.71
C ASP A 102 -19.93 -24.96 -28.45
N PRO A 103 -20.22 -25.58 -27.29
CA PRO A 103 -19.67 -26.88 -26.93
C PRO A 103 -20.25 -28.04 -27.76
N LYS A 104 -21.43 -27.87 -28.38
CA LYS A 104 -22.12 -28.90 -29.18
C LYS A 104 -21.72 -28.84 -30.66
N THR A 105 -21.69 -27.65 -31.25
CA THR A 105 -21.37 -27.48 -32.67
C THR A 105 -19.87 -27.27 -32.91
N GLY A 106 -19.16 -26.74 -31.90
CA GLY A 106 -17.76 -26.36 -32.00
C GLY A 106 -17.51 -25.03 -32.71
N GLU A 107 -18.57 -24.32 -33.09
CA GLU A 107 -18.47 -23.01 -33.74
C GLU A 107 -17.92 -21.95 -32.78
N LEU A 108 -17.05 -21.09 -33.30
CA LEU A 108 -16.46 -19.96 -32.57
C LEU A 108 -17.23 -18.69 -32.87
N THR A 109 -17.33 -17.81 -31.89
CA THR A 109 -17.78 -16.42 -32.12
C THR A 109 -16.88 -15.70 -33.13
N GLU A 110 -17.40 -14.71 -33.86
CA GLU A 110 -16.60 -13.91 -34.79
C GLU A 110 -15.38 -13.27 -34.10
N PHE A 111 -15.56 -12.82 -32.86
CA PHE A 111 -14.50 -12.25 -32.03
C PHE A 111 -13.36 -13.25 -31.78
N ALA A 112 -13.68 -14.47 -31.34
CA ALA A 112 -12.66 -15.50 -31.10
C ALA A 112 -12.04 -15.99 -32.40
N SER A 113 -12.85 -16.18 -33.46
CA SER A 113 -12.36 -16.59 -34.78
C SER A 113 -11.32 -15.59 -35.32
N HIS A 114 -11.59 -14.29 -35.20
CA HIS A 114 -10.67 -13.22 -35.59
C HIS A 114 -9.33 -13.33 -34.86
N TRP A 115 -9.34 -13.42 -33.53
CA TRP A 115 -8.10 -13.43 -32.75
C TRP A 115 -7.32 -14.73 -32.84
N VAL A 116 -8.01 -15.88 -32.97
CA VAL A 116 -7.36 -17.17 -33.26
C VAL A 116 -6.62 -17.11 -34.59
N GLN A 117 -7.24 -16.52 -35.62
CA GLN A 117 -6.60 -16.33 -36.92
C GLN A 117 -5.45 -15.31 -36.87
N ALA A 118 -5.62 -14.20 -36.15
CA ALA A 118 -4.61 -13.14 -36.03
C ALA A 118 -3.36 -13.61 -35.28
N PHE A 119 -3.53 -14.28 -34.14
CA PHE A 119 -2.40 -14.82 -33.37
C PHE A 119 -1.75 -16.00 -34.08
N ALA A 120 -2.54 -16.85 -34.75
CA ALA A 120 -2.08 -18.06 -35.45
C ALA A 120 -1.08 -18.91 -34.63
N THR A 121 -1.33 -18.99 -33.31
CA THR A 121 -0.47 -19.63 -32.31
C THR A 121 -1.15 -20.87 -31.74
N TYR A 122 -0.46 -21.59 -30.85
CA TYR A 122 -1.07 -22.65 -30.06
C TYR A 122 -2.38 -22.19 -29.40
N THR A 123 -3.46 -22.88 -29.76
CA THR A 123 -4.81 -22.62 -29.27
C THR A 123 -5.46 -23.94 -28.90
N GLU A 124 -6.09 -23.98 -27.73
CA GLU A 124 -6.80 -25.16 -27.23
C GLU A 124 -8.18 -24.79 -26.68
N VAL A 125 -9.07 -25.78 -26.63
CA VAL A 125 -10.38 -25.68 -25.99
C VAL A 125 -10.21 -25.80 -24.47
N SER A 126 -10.72 -24.85 -23.71
CA SER A 126 -10.71 -24.89 -22.24
C SER A 126 -11.44 -26.14 -21.69
N PRO A 127 -11.21 -26.55 -20.43
CA PRO A 127 -11.84 -27.75 -19.87
C PRO A 127 -13.38 -27.74 -19.88
N SER A 128 -14.02 -26.57 -19.86
CA SER A 128 -15.49 -26.46 -19.91
C SER A 128 -16.07 -26.71 -21.32
N GLY A 129 -15.23 -26.71 -22.36
CA GLY A 129 -15.66 -26.82 -23.75
C GLY A 129 -16.19 -25.53 -24.38
N THR A 130 -16.36 -24.46 -23.58
CA THR A 130 -17.00 -23.20 -23.98
C THR A 130 -16.04 -22.04 -24.21
N GLY A 131 -14.83 -22.09 -23.66
CA GLY A 131 -13.79 -21.07 -23.86
C GLY A 131 -12.55 -21.62 -24.57
N LEU A 132 -11.60 -20.74 -24.89
CA LEU A 132 -10.33 -21.07 -25.54
C LEU A 132 -9.13 -20.53 -24.75
N HIS A 133 -8.02 -21.25 -24.75
CA HIS A 133 -6.72 -20.73 -24.33
C HIS A 133 -5.81 -20.57 -25.53
N LEU A 134 -5.20 -19.39 -25.67
CA LEU A 134 -4.13 -19.11 -26.63
C LEU A 134 -2.84 -18.87 -25.86
N ILE A 135 -1.74 -19.47 -26.30
CA ILE A 135 -0.41 -19.23 -25.71
C ILE A 135 0.50 -18.63 -26.76
N VAL A 136 1.09 -17.48 -26.44
CA VAL A 136 2.01 -16.75 -27.32
C VAL A 136 3.36 -16.53 -26.66
N LEU A 137 4.41 -16.39 -27.47
CA LEU A 137 5.69 -15.83 -27.03
C LEU A 137 5.67 -14.31 -27.21
N GLY A 138 5.82 -13.55 -26.13
CA GLY A 138 5.79 -12.09 -26.10
C GLY A 138 5.86 -11.52 -24.69
N ALA A 139 5.81 -10.20 -24.59
CA ALA A 139 5.73 -9.46 -23.33
C ALA A 139 4.42 -8.67 -23.28
N LYS A 140 3.73 -8.71 -22.14
CA LYS A 140 2.52 -7.91 -21.92
C LYS A 140 2.85 -6.41 -22.01
N PRO A 141 2.11 -5.62 -22.82
CA PRO A 141 2.33 -4.18 -22.93
C PRO A 141 1.93 -3.39 -21.66
N THR A 142 0.95 -3.89 -20.89
CA THR A 142 0.42 -3.21 -19.69
C THR A 142 0.20 -4.18 -18.51
N SER A 143 -0.04 -3.62 -17.32
CA SER A 143 -0.40 -4.40 -16.13
C SER A 143 -1.86 -4.91 -16.14
N ARG A 144 -2.74 -4.42 -17.02
CA ARG A 144 -4.14 -4.87 -17.13
C ARG A 144 -4.17 -6.34 -17.56
N CYS A 145 -4.99 -7.16 -16.90
CA CYS A 145 -5.05 -8.61 -17.14
C CYS A 145 -6.44 -9.10 -17.53
N ARG A 146 -7.48 -8.26 -17.51
CA ARG A 146 -8.87 -8.71 -17.68
C ARG A 146 -9.73 -7.67 -18.39
N ASN A 147 -10.63 -8.14 -19.24
CA ASN A 147 -11.79 -7.40 -19.73
C ASN A 147 -13.03 -8.30 -19.57
N LYS A 148 -13.83 -8.05 -18.53
CA LYS A 148 -15.00 -8.88 -18.20
C LYS A 148 -16.13 -8.76 -19.22
N ALA A 149 -16.26 -7.60 -19.89
CA ALA A 149 -17.30 -7.38 -20.91
C ALA A 149 -17.05 -8.23 -22.16
N LEU A 150 -15.78 -8.41 -22.53
CA LEU A 150 -15.38 -9.23 -23.67
C LEU A 150 -15.03 -10.68 -23.29
N GLY A 151 -15.07 -11.04 -22.01
CA GLY A 151 -14.70 -12.38 -21.54
C GLY A 151 -13.22 -12.72 -21.72
N ILE A 152 -12.32 -11.75 -21.51
CA ILE A 152 -10.88 -11.91 -21.77
C ILE A 152 -10.10 -11.89 -20.45
N GLU A 153 -9.20 -12.85 -20.26
CA GLU A 153 -8.12 -12.74 -19.29
C GLU A 153 -6.73 -12.97 -19.92
N CYS A 154 -5.69 -12.30 -19.43
CA CYS A 154 -4.33 -12.35 -19.97
C CYS A 154 -3.28 -12.33 -18.87
N TYR A 155 -2.42 -13.35 -18.82
CA TYR A 155 -1.40 -13.48 -17.77
C TYR A 155 -0.06 -13.95 -18.30
N ALA A 156 1.00 -13.36 -17.76
CA ALA A 156 2.39 -13.76 -17.98
C ALA A 156 3.05 -14.34 -16.72
N GLN A 157 2.39 -14.25 -15.55
CA GLN A 157 2.92 -14.78 -14.29
C GLN A 157 1.86 -14.99 -13.22
N GLY A 158 2.20 -15.79 -12.21
CA GLY A 158 1.50 -15.85 -10.92
C GLY A 158 0.18 -16.62 -10.94
N ARG A 159 -0.14 -17.29 -12.05
CA ARG A 159 -1.33 -18.14 -12.20
C ARG A 159 -1.00 -19.44 -12.91
N PHE A 160 -1.80 -20.46 -12.61
CA PHE A 160 -1.83 -21.70 -13.36
C PHE A 160 -3.07 -21.73 -14.26
N PHE A 161 -2.99 -22.44 -15.37
CA PHE A 161 -4.09 -22.67 -16.31
C PHE A 161 -4.27 -24.16 -16.51
N CYS A 162 -5.52 -24.57 -16.67
CA CYS A 162 -5.83 -25.96 -16.97
C CYS A 162 -5.58 -26.20 -18.46
N ILE A 163 -4.74 -27.17 -18.79
CA ILE A 163 -4.33 -27.45 -20.17
C ILE A 163 -5.05 -28.68 -20.69
N THR A 164 -5.63 -28.59 -21.89
CA THR A 164 -6.32 -29.72 -22.52
C THR A 164 -5.57 -30.28 -23.71
N GLY A 165 -4.81 -29.49 -24.47
CA GLY A 165 -4.21 -29.97 -25.72
C GLY A 165 -5.21 -30.18 -26.87
N VAL A 166 -6.50 -29.92 -26.66
CA VAL A 166 -7.53 -30.19 -27.67
C VAL A 166 -7.70 -28.97 -28.57
N SER A 167 -7.37 -29.09 -29.85
CA SER A 167 -7.54 -27.99 -30.82
C SER A 167 -9.01 -27.64 -31.05
N PRO A 168 -9.39 -26.35 -31.16
CA PRO A 168 -10.74 -25.96 -31.55
C PRO A 168 -11.03 -26.23 -33.03
N ALA A 169 -10.01 -26.25 -33.90
CA ALA A 169 -10.14 -26.52 -35.34
C ALA A 169 -8.81 -26.99 -35.94
N GLY A 170 -8.78 -28.18 -36.54
CA GLY A 170 -7.59 -28.73 -37.23
C GLY A 170 -6.43 -29.11 -36.29
N PRO A 171 -5.22 -29.42 -36.83
CA PRO A 171 -4.04 -29.73 -36.02
C PRO A 171 -3.62 -28.54 -35.16
N THR A 172 -3.19 -28.77 -33.91
CA THR A 172 -2.68 -27.70 -33.04
C THR A 172 -1.43 -27.06 -33.64
N ALA A 173 -1.42 -25.73 -33.72
CA ALA A 173 -0.23 -24.97 -34.08
C ALA A 173 0.78 -24.97 -32.93
N ASP A 174 2.07 -24.86 -33.23
CA ASP A 174 3.09 -24.57 -32.22
C ASP A 174 2.91 -23.15 -31.65
N VAL A 175 3.46 -22.92 -30.46
CA VAL A 175 3.50 -21.58 -29.84
C VAL A 175 4.38 -20.65 -30.69
N ARG A 176 3.82 -19.51 -31.12
CA ARG A 176 4.51 -18.53 -31.98
C ARG A 176 4.83 -17.23 -31.24
N LYS A 177 5.85 -16.52 -31.74
CA LYS A 177 6.17 -15.16 -31.30
C LYS A 177 5.26 -14.16 -32.02
N CYS A 178 4.38 -13.51 -31.28
CA CYS A 178 3.31 -12.68 -31.86
C CYS A 178 3.24 -11.28 -31.22
N GLN A 179 4.38 -10.66 -30.92
CA GLN A 179 4.45 -9.38 -30.20
C GLN A 179 3.57 -8.26 -30.82
N PRO A 180 3.58 -8.00 -32.15
CA PRO A 180 2.76 -6.93 -32.71
C PRO A 180 1.25 -7.21 -32.61
N VAL A 181 0.85 -8.47 -32.78
CA VAL A 181 -0.56 -8.90 -32.63
C VAL A 181 -0.97 -8.84 -31.17
N LEU A 182 -0.08 -9.18 -30.24
CA LEU A 182 -0.32 -9.06 -28.80
C LEU A 182 -0.49 -7.59 -28.39
N GLU A 183 0.32 -6.67 -28.93
CA GLU A 183 0.17 -5.23 -28.70
C GLU A 183 -1.16 -4.71 -29.25
N GLN A 184 -1.53 -5.12 -30.47
CA GLN A 184 -2.83 -4.79 -31.06
C GLN A 184 -3.99 -5.33 -30.23
N PHE A 185 -3.91 -6.59 -29.79
CA PHE A 185 -4.91 -7.21 -28.91
C PHE A 185 -5.09 -6.42 -27.62
N PHE A 186 -4.00 -5.98 -26.99
CA PHE A 186 -4.07 -5.16 -25.79
C PHE A 186 -4.67 -3.78 -26.08
N ALA A 187 -4.28 -3.16 -27.19
CA ALA A 187 -4.80 -1.85 -27.59
C ALA A 187 -6.27 -1.85 -27.97
N GLU A 188 -6.83 -2.96 -28.48
CA GLU A 188 -8.23 -3.04 -28.89
C GLU A 188 -9.13 -3.65 -27.81
N CYS A 189 -8.61 -4.62 -27.06
CA CYS A 189 -9.41 -5.43 -26.15
C CYS A 189 -9.10 -5.20 -24.66
N LEU A 190 -7.95 -4.60 -24.33
CA LEU A 190 -7.50 -4.33 -22.96
C LEU A 190 -7.03 -2.87 -22.79
N VAL A 191 -7.68 -1.95 -23.49
CA VAL A 191 -7.48 -0.49 -23.40
C VAL A 191 -7.43 -0.08 -21.93
N GLU A 192 -6.38 0.62 -21.49
CA GLU A 192 -6.47 1.44 -20.27
C GLU A 192 -7.47 2.54 -20.57
N ASP A 193 -8.55 2.65 -19.79
CA ASP A 193 -9.63 3.61 -20.04
C ASP A 193 -9.00 4.97 -20.38
N GLN A 194 -9.01 5.32 -21.67
CA GLN A 194 -8.67 6.66 -22.07
C GLN A 194 -9.77 7.53 -21.49
N ALA A 195 -9.37 8.50 -20.66
CA ALA A 195 -10.27 9.57 -20.28
C ALA A 195 -10.88 10.13 -21.57
N GLU A 196 -12.17 9.92 -21.77
CA GLU A 196 -12.88 10.50 -22.91
C GLU A 196 -12.82 12.03 -22.82
N PRO A 197 -12.80 12.73 -23.97
CA PRO A 197 -12.63 14.17 -24.02
C PRO A 197 -13.83 14.90 -23.42
N GLU A 198 -13.55 16.04 -22.76
CA GLU A 198 -14.54 17.00 -22.28
C GLU A 198 -15.65 17.26 -23.31
N GLN A 199 -16.87 16.79 -23.02
CA GLN A 199 -18.09 17.36 -23.56
C GLN A 199 -18.85 18.05 -22.42
N GLN A 200 -18.98 19.37 -22.54
CA GLN A 200 -19.84 20.16 -21.66
C GLN A 200 -21.31 19.78 -21.83
N SER A 201 -21.99 19.53 -20.69
CA SER A 201 -23.40 19.88 -20.32
C SER A 201 -24.15 18.70 -19.67
N PRO A 202 -25.12 18.90 -18.74
CA PRO A 202 -25.44 20.03 -17.87
C PRO A 202 -25.36 19.65 -16.36
N SER A 203 -25.30 20.64 -15.49
CA SER A 203 -25.55 20.48 -14.06
C SER A 203 -26.97 20.00 -13.80
N LEU A 204 -27.16 18.80 -13.22
CA LEU A 204 -28.41 18.40 -12.57
C LEU A 204 -28.15 17.56 -11.30
N VAL A 205 -28.62 18.15 -10.20
CA VAL A 205 -28.84 17.62 -8.87
C VAL A 205 -29.54 16.25 -8.93
N VAL A 206 -29.01 15.26 -8.22
CA VAL A 206 -29.78 14.04 -7.89
C VAL A 206 -30.86 14.45 -6.88
N PRO A 207 -32.17 14.27 -7.15
CA PRO A 207 -33.20 14.59 -6.16
C PRO A 207 -33.02 13.70 -4.94
N LEU A 208 -32.78 14.34 -3.79
CA LEU A 208 -32.67 13.67 -2.51
C LEU A 208 -34.03 13.14 -2.05
N PRO A 209 -34.13 11.86 -1.64
CA PRO A 209 -35.31 11.35 -0.94
C PRO A 209 -35.46 12.04 0.41
N SER A 210 -36.68 12.41 0.76
CA SER A 210 -37.04 13.09 2.01
C SER A 210 -36.88 12.19 3.24
N GLY A 211 -35.79 12.37 3.99
CA GLY A 211 -35.55 11.76 5.31
C GLY A 211 -34.23 12.25 5.90
N ILE A 212 -34.30 13.01 7.00
CA ILE A 212 -33.17 13.80 7.56
C ILE A 212 -31.99 12.93 8.02
N ASP A 213 -32.20 11.64 8.33
CA ASP A 213 -31.15 10.74 8.80
C ASP A 213 -30.41 10.00 7.67
N GLU A 214 -31.08 9.60 6.58
CA GLU A 214 -30.44 8.92 5.44
C GLU A 214 -29.42 9.83 4.73
N GLU A 215 -29.81 11.08 4.45
CA GLU A 215 -28.96 12.06 3.78
C GLU A 215 -27.72 12.38 4.62
N ARG A 216 -27.91 12.52 5.93
CA ARG A 216 -26.83 12.77 6.88
C ARG A 216 -25.87 11.59 6.98
N ILE A 217 -26.37 10.35 6.92
CA ILE A 217 -25.56 9.12 6.87
C ILE A 217 -24.75 9.08 5.57
N LEU A 218 -25.36 9.31 4.42
CA LEU A 218 -24.69 9.28 3.12
C LEU A 218 -23.61 10.38 3.00
N GLN A 219 -23.89 11.60 3.47
CA GLN A 219 -22.90 12.69 3.55
C GLN A 219 -21.73 12.35 4.48
N LYS A 220 -21.96 11.60 5.56
CA LYS A 220 -20.90 11.13 6.47
C LYS A 220 -20.10 9.98 5.88
N ILE A 221 -20.76 9.03 5.20
CA ILE A 221 -20.11 7.95 4.45
C ILE A 221 -19.15 8.53 3.41
N GLN A 222 -19.57 9.57 2.68
CA GLN A 222 -18.75 10.25 1.66
C GLN A 222 -17.46 10.86 2.20
N ARG A 223 -17.40 11.19 3.50
CA ARG A 223 -16.22 11.81 4.15
C ARG A 223 -15.38 10.81 4.94
N SER A 224 -15.64 9.51 4.75
CA SER A 224 -14.95 8.41 5.43
C SER A 224 -13.84 7.84 4.52
N LYS A 225 -12.75 7.25 5.01
CA LYS A 225 -11.80 6.49 4.15
C LYS A 225 -12.40 5.32 3.40
N ASN A 226 -13.50 4.77 3.89
CA ASN A 226 -14.19 3.72 3.15
C ASN A 226 -15.19 4.33 2.16
N ALA A 227 -15.26 5.67 2.03
CA ALA A 227 -16.15 6.36 1.10
C ALA A 227 -16.00 5.82 -0.31
N ILE A 228 -14.77 5.67 -0.81
CA ILE A 228 -14.52 5.18 -2.16
C ILE A 228 -15.13 3.79 -2.34
N ALA A 229 -14.90 2.87 -1.40
CA ALA A 229 -15.44 1.51 -1.45
C ALA A 229 -16.97 1.46 -1.27
N ILE A 230 -17.53 2.26 -0.36
CA ILE A 230 -18.97 2.27 -0.06
C ILE A 230 -19.75 2.98 -1.18
N ILE A 231 -19.23 4.08 -1.73
CA ILE A 231 -19.83 4.80 -2.86
C ILE A 231 -19.78 3.92 -4.11
N ALA A 232 -18.65 3.26 -4.38
CA ALA A 232 -18.54 2.30 -5.48
C ALA A 232 -19.62 1.21 -5.36
N LEU A 233 -19.81 0.64 -4.16
CA LEU A 233 -20.88 -0.31 -3.90
C LEU A 233 -22.28 0.29 -4.03
N LEU A 234 -22.54 1.49 -3.49
CA LEU A 234 -23.81 2.20 -3.63
C LEU A 234 -24.16 2.50 -5.10
N GLN A 235 -23.16 2.69 -5.95
CA GLN A 235 -23.30 2.90 -7.40
C GLN A 235 -23.38 1.60 -8.19
N GLY A 236 -23.31 0.43 -7.54
CA GLY A 236 -23.37 -0.87 -8.20
C GLY A 236 -22.04 -1.36 -8.78
N ASN A 237 -20.93 -0.68 -8.49
CA ASN A 237 -19.59 -1.15 -8.83
C ASN A 237 -19.18 -2.30 -7.91
N ARG A 238 -18.89 -3.44 -8.54
CA ARG A 238 -18.62 -4.73 -7.89
C ARG A 238 -17.21 -5.24 -8.17
N GLU A 239 -16.34 -4.44 -8.78
CA GLU A 239 -15.02 -4.86 -9.25
C GLU A 239 -14.11 -5.36 -8.13
N ALA A 240 -14.14 -4.67 -6.98
CA ALA A 240 -13.41 -5.05 -5.77
C ALA A 240 -13.82 -6.45 -5.23
N TYR A 241 -14.98 -6.96 -5.66
CA TYR A 241 -15.53 -8.26 -5.29
C TYR A 241 -15.60 -9.21 -6.49
N HIS A 242 -14.75 -8.98 -7.52
CA HIS A 242 -14.68 -9.79 -8.74
C HIS A 242 -16.01 -9.86 -9.52
N GLY A 243 -16.90 -8.88 -9.29
CA GLY A 243 -18.23 -8.79 -9.86
C GLY A 243 -19.25 -9.78 -9.28
N ASP A 244 -18.92 -10.45 -8.18
CA ASP A 244 -19.86 -11.26 -7.41
C ASP A 244 -20.93 -10.36 -6.79
N HIS A 245 -22.18 -10.54 -7.24
CA HIS A 245 -23.32 -9.78 -6.73
C HIS A 245 -23.53 -10.05 -5.24
N SER A 246 -23.53 -11.31 -4.80
CA SER A 246 -23.85 -11.64 -3.42
C SER A 246 -22.75 -11.22 -2.44
N ALA A 247 -21.48 -11.28 -2.86
CA ALA A 247 -20.38 -10.74 -2.05
C ALA A 247 -20.43 -9.21 -1.95
N ALA A 248 -20.78 -8.51 -3.03
CA ALA A 248 -20.96 -7.06 -3.02
C ALA A 248 -22.18 -6.62 -2.19
N ASP A 249 -23.30 -7.35 -2.28
CA ASP A 249 -24.51 -7.16 -1.47
C ASP A 249 -24.13 -7.23 0.04
N GLN A 250 -23.45 -8.32 0.43
CA GLN A 250 -23.00 -8.52 1.82
C GLN A 250 -22.00 -7.45 2.27
N ALA A 251 -21.08 -7.03 1.39
CA ALA A 251 -20.10 -6.00 1.71
C ALA A 251 -20.73 -4.63 1.95
N LEU A 252 -21.73 -4.25 1.12
CA LEU A 252 -22.48 -3.02 1.32
C LEU A 252 -23.27 -3.08 2.64
N CYS A 253 -23.95 -4.19 2.94
CA CYS A 253 -24.64 -4.38 4.21
C CYS A 253 -23.71 -4.32 5.42
N ASN A 254 -22.49 -4.86 5.34
CA ASN A 254 -21.50 -4.78 6.43
C ASN A 254 -21.09 -3.33 6.73
N HIS A 255 -20.96 -2.51 5.68
CA HIS A 255 -20.68 -1.08 5.85
C HIS A 255 -21.90 -0.33 6.42
N LEU A 256 -23.09 -0.56 5.88
CA LEU A 256 -24.32 0.08 6.35
C LEU A 256 -24.68 -0.32 7.78
N ALA A 257 -24.38 -1.55 8.22
CA ALA A 257 -24.57 -2.00 9.61
C ALA A 257 -23.83 -1.14 10.64
N PHE A 258 -22.64 -0.63 10.30
CA PHE A 258 -21.90 0.30 11.15
C PHE A 258 -22.52 1.70 11.14
N TRP A 259 -22.85 2.22 9.95
CA TRP A 259 -23.31 3.60 9.76
C TRP A 259 -24.75 3.84 10.17
N CYS A 260 -25.63 2.86 9.99
CA CYS A 260 -27.04 2.93 10.36
C CYS A 260 -27.30 2.49 11.80
N ASP A 261 -26.26 2.38 12.64
CA ASP A 261 -26.38 1.94 14.04
C ASP A 261 -27.17 0.64 14.23
N ARG A 262 -26.96 -0.30 13.29
CA ARG A 262 -27.65 -1.59 13.23
C ARG A 262 -29.17 -1.53 13.00
N ASP A 263 -29.70 -0.39 12.57
CA ASP A 263 -31.10 -0.25 12.15
C ASP A 263 -31.36 -1.01 10.84
N THR A 264 -32.06 -2.14 10.94
CA THR A 264 -32.37 -3.02 9.79
C THR A 264 -33.22 -2.33 8.74
N VAL A 265 -34.14 -1.44 9.15
CA VAL A 265 -35.07 -0.76 8.24
C VAL A 265 -34.30 0.26 7.41
N LEU A 266 -33.42 1.01 8.07
CA LEU A 266 -32.59 2.02 7.41
C LEU A 266 -31.55 1.41 6.45
N ILE A 267 -30.98 0.26 6.82
CA ILE A 267 -30.07 -0.49 5.94
C ILE A 267 -30.82 -0.95 4.68
N ASP A 268 -32.01 -1.53 4.83
CA ASP A 268 -32.83 -1.98 3.69
C ASP A 268 -33.22 -0.82 2.77
N GLN A 269 -33.63 0.31 3.35
CA GLN A 269 -33.99 1.53 2.59
C GLN A 269 -32.83 2.06 1.75
N ILE A 270 -31.62 2.13 2.32
CA ILE A 270 -30.43 2.59 1.59
C ILE A 270 -30.01 1.55 0.54
N PHE A 271 -30.09 0.26 0.85
CA PHE A 271 -29.73 -0.81 -0.08
C PHE A 271 -30.62 -0.82 -1.32
N ARG A 272 -31.94 -0.66 -1.15
CA ARG A 272 -32.91 -0.59 -2.26
C ARG A 272 -32.67 0.58 -3.22
N LYS A 273 -32.03 1.65 -2.74
CA LYS A 273 -31.64 2.81 -3.54
C LYS A 273 -30.26 2.68 -4.18
N SER A 274 -29.55 1.59 -3.90
CA SER A 274 -28.23 1.33 -4.48
C SER A 274 -28.31 0.70 -5.87
N GLY A 275 -27.24 0.84 -6.65
CA GLY A 275 -27.06 0.16 -7.93
C GLY A 275 -26.84 -1.36 -7.83
N LEU A 276 -26.86 -1.94 -6.61
CA LEU A 276 -26.82 -3.39 -6.39
C LEU A 276 -28.22 -4.02 -6.29
N MET A 277 -29.27 -3.21 -6.11
CA MET A 277 -30.65 -3.68 -5.96
C MET A 277 -31.12 -4.47 -7.19
N ARG A 278 -31.82 -5.60 -6.95
CA ARG A 278 -32.36 -6.51 -7.97
C ARG A 278 -33.42 -7.45 -7.38
N ASP A 279 -34.21 -8.09 -8.22
CA ASP A 279 -35.37 -8.92 -7.83
C ASP A 279 -35.05 -9.98 -6.75
N LYS A 280 -33.85 -10.57 -6.79
CA LYS A 280 -33.39 -11.52 -5.76
C LYS A 280 -33.43 -10.96 -4.34
N TRP A 281 -33.34 -9.64 -4.14
CA TRP A 281 -33.41 -9.02 -2.81
C TRP A 281 -34.69 -9.40 -2.06
N ASP A 282 -35.80 -9.52 -2.78
CA ASP A 282 -37.14 -9.82 -2.24
C ASP A 282 -37.53 -11.31 -2.37
N GLU A 283 -36.68 -12.15 -2.95
CA GLU A 283 -36.92 -13.59 -3.07
C GLU A 283 -36.81 -14.30 -1.73
N ARG A 284 -37.78 -15.16 -1.40
CA ARG A 284 -37.75 -16.01 -0.20
C ARG A 284 -36.67 -17.08 -0.33
N HIS A 285 -35.72 -17.09 0.60
CA HIS A 285 -34.54 -17.96 0.55
C HIS A 285 -34.41 -18.89 1.76
N ALA A 286 -35.10 -18.62 2.87
CA ALA A 286 -35.03 -19.41 4.09
C ALA A 286 -36.35 -20.20 4.34
N GLY A 287 -36.23 -21.38 4.96
CA GLY A 287 -37.38 -22.25 5.29
C GLY A 287 -38.36 -21.67 6.33
N ASP A 288 -38.00 -20.55 6.96
CA ASP A 288 -38.82 -19.79 7.90
C ASP A 288 -39.53 -18.58 7.27
N GLY A 289 -39.38 -18.39 5.95
CA GLY A 289 -40.10 -17.38 5.18
C GLY A 289 -39.35 -16.06 4.93
N ARG A 290 -38.13 -15.90 5.43
CA ARG A 290 -37.31 -14.68 5.23
C ARG A 290 -36.79 -14.52 3.79
N THR A 291 -36.66 -13.28 3.33
CA THR A 291 -36.07 -12.94 2.02
C THR A 291 -34.54 -12.98 2.05
N TYR A 292 -33.92 -13.07 0.87
CA TYR A 292 -32.47 -12.98 0.73
C TYR A 292 -31.91 -11.65 1.30
N GLY A 293 -32.60 -10.53 1.10
CA GLY A 293 -32.21 -9.24 1.66
C GLY A 293 -32.23 -9.23 3.19
N GLU A 294 -33.30 -9.74 3.80
CA GLU A 294 -33.42 -9.85 5.27
C GLU A 294 -32.31 -10.71 5.87
N MET A 295 -32.00 -11.84 5.23
CA MET A 295 -30.91 -12.74 5.66
C MET A 295 -29.53 -12.07 5.55
N THR A 296 -29.29 -11.30 4.49
CA THR A 296 -28.02 -10.59 4.23
C THR A 296 -27.79 -9.47 5.25
N ILE A 297 -28.83 -8.71 5.57
CA ILE A 297 -28.78 -7.67 6.61
C ILE A 297 -28.50 -8.32 7.97
N GLN A 298 -29.18 -9.42 8.32
CA GLN A 298 -28.97 -10.08 9.59
C GLN A 298 -27.53 -10.59 9.77
N GLN A 299 -26.95 -11.21 8.73
CA GLN A 299 -25.55 -11.64 8.77
C GLN A 299 -24.58 -10.47 8.94
N ALA A 300 -24.90 -9.30 8.36
CA ALA A 300 -24.10 -8.10 8.54
C ALA A 300 -24.14 -7.59 9.99
N LEU A 301 -25.32 -7.66 10.63
CA LEU A 301 -25.50 -7.28 12.02
C LEU A 301 -24.75 -8.21 12.99
N GLU A 302 -24.75 -9.52 12.76
CA GLU A 302 -24.04 -10.49 13.60
C GLU A 302 -22.52 -10.29 13.60
N ARG A 303 -21.98 -9.78 12.49
CA ARG A 303 -20.54 -9.49 12.32
C ARG A 303 -20.14 -8.08 12.74
N CYS A 304 -21.10 -7.19 12.99
CA CYS A 304 -20.86 -5.80 13.35
C CYS A 304 -20.54 -5.68 14.86
N GLN A 305 -19.26 -5.48 15.19
CA GLN A 305 -18.76 -5.39 16.59
C GLN A 305 -18.88 -4.00 17.21
N SER A 306 -19.10 -2.96 16.41
CA SER A 306 -19.18 -1.55 16.85
C SER A 306 -20.06 -0.74 15.90
N THR A 307 -20.68 0.33 16.36
CA THR A 307 -21.53 1.21 15.54
C THR A 307 -21.07 2.66 15.60
N TYR A 308 -21.55 3.48 14.65
CA TYR A 308 -21.18 4.90 14.58
C TYR A 308 -21.72 5.73 15.76
N GLY A 309 -22.83 5.31 16.39
CA GLY A 309 -23.42 5.94 17.59
C GLY A 309 -23.91 7.38 17.34
N TRP A 310 -25.17 7.54 16.95
CA TRP A 310 -25.75 8.86 16.60
C TRP A 310 -26.23 9.69 17.82
N ALA A 311 -26.14 9.14 19.04
CA ALA A 311 -26.59 9.80 20.28
C ALA A 311 -25.68 10.94 20.76
N ASP A 312 -26.05 12.12 20.29
CA ASP A 312 -25.98 13.51 20.77
C ASP A 312 -24.96 14.01 21.84
N ARG A 313 -24.23 15.07 21.42
CA ARG A 313 -23.38 15.96 22.22
C ARG A 313 -24.18 16.98 23.07
N ASN A 314 -25.51 16.96 23.03
CA ASN A 314 -26.34 17.93 23.76
C ASN A 314 -26.59 17.64 25.26
N SER A 315 -26.06 16.56 25.83
CA SER A 315 -26.26 16.25 27.26
C SER A 315 -25.22 16.85 28.23
N LYS A 316 -24.15 17.48 27.73
CA LYS A 316 -23.09 18.06 28.59
C LYS A 316 -23.25 19.57 28.90
N GLN A 317 -24.26 20.24 28.36
CA GLN A 317 -24.49 21.67 28.62
C GLN A 317 -25.46 21.95 29.80
N ARG A 318 -26.06 20.94 30.44
CA ARG A 318 -27.12 21.13 31.47
C ARG A 318 -26.82 20.57 32.87
N ARG A 319 -25.57 20.20 33.18
CA ARG A 319 -25.14 19.82 34.54
C ARG A 319 -23.91 20.62 35.00
N LYS A 320 -23.98 21.95 34.89
CA LYS A 320 -22.94 22.85 35.44
C LYS A 320 -23.40 23.74 36.59
N ASP A 321 -24.67 23.62 37.03
CA ASP A 321 -25.18 24.34 38.20
C ASP A 321 -25.68 23.37 39.26
N SER A 322 -24.77 22.98 40.17
CA SER A 322 -25.02 22.71 41.60
C SER A 322 -23.79 22.01 42.20
N ARG A 323 -22.87 22.81 42.75
CA ARG A 323 -22.02 22.33 43.85
C ARG A 323 -22.89 22.19 45.10
N PRO A 324 -22.60 21.21 45.95
CA PRO A 324 -22.22 21.60 47.30
C PRO A 324 -20.89 21.01 47.73
N GLU A 325 -20.32 21.75 48.66
CA GLU A 325 -19.03 21.58 49.32
C GLU A 325 -18.93 20.31 50.18
N ASN A 326 -17.68 20.04 50.55
CA ASN A 326 -17.25 19.42 51.81
C ASN A 326 -17.02 17.89 51.80
N ARG A 327 -15.75 17.46 51.75
CA ARG A 327 -15.00 16.94 52.93
C ARG A 327 -13.71 16.18 52.55
N SER A 328 -12.62 16.62 53.19
CA SER A 328 -11.43 15.90 53.66
C SER A 328 -10.58 15.02 52.73
N GLU A 329 -9.33 15.46 52.55
CA GLU A 329 -8.14 14.66 52.21
C GLU A 329 -7.94 13.46 53.16
N PRO A 330 -7.15 12.45 52.73
CA PRO A 330 -5.84 12.32 53.39
C PRO A 330 -4.66 12.04 52.44
N GLN A 331 -3.63 12.87 52.64
CA GLN A 331 -2.20 12.57 52.82
C GLN A 331 -1.43 11.66 51.84
N ILE A 332 -0.47 12.35 51.24
CA ILE A 332 0.75 11.95 50.53
C ILE A 332 1.53 10.83 51.25
N LEU A 333 1.92 9.80 50.50
CA LEU A 333 3.23 9.17 50.63
C LEU A 333 3.93 9.23 49.27
N SER A 334 4.87 10.17 49.20
CA SER A 334 5.91 10.30 48.20
C SER A 334 6.87 9.11 48.26
N ASN A 335 7.21 8.56 47.11
CA ASN A 335 8.54 8.12 46.68
C ASN A 335 8.41 6.90 45.76
N GLU A 336 8.41 7.11 44.43
CA GLU A 336 8.79 6.09 43.43
C GLU A 336 8.83 6.65 41.99
N GLN A 337 9.31 7.89 41.78
CA GLN A 337 9.44 8.48 40.43
C GLN A 337 10.89 8.70 39.94
N ASP A 338 11.90 8.26 40.69
CA ASP A 338 13.32 8.45 40.31
C ASP A 338 14.06 7.16 39.87
N ALA A 339 13.36 6.05 39.60
CA ALA A 339 14.01 4.77 39.23
C ALA A 339 13.95 4.38 37.73
N LEU A 340 13.50 5.26 36.83
CA LEU A 340 13.32 4.96 35.39
C LEU A 340 14.26 5.74 34.45
N ARG A 341 15.35 6.33 34.97
CA ARG A 341 16.23 7.24 34.21
C ARG A 341 17.58 6.67 33.75
N ASP A 342 17.85 5.38 33.89
CA ASP A 342 19.17 4.84 33.52
C ASP A 342 19.12 3.46 32.86
N ILE A 343 18.45 3.38 31.71
CA ILE A 343 18.63 2.25 30.79
C ILE A 343 19.28 2.82 29.53
N GLY A 344 20.61 2.82 29.51
CA GLY A 344 21.39 3.03 28.29
C GLY A 344 21.05 1.97 27.22
N PRO A 345 21.43 2.18 25.95
CA PRO A 345 21.11 1.25 24.87
C PRO A 345 21.60 -0.16 25.20
N PRO A 346 20.84 -1.23 24.87
CA PRO A 346 21.28 -2.59 25.11
C PRO A 346 22.53 -2.86 24.26
N GLY A 347 23.69 -2.91 24.91
CA GLY A 347 24.93 -3.34 24.28
C GLY A 347 24.89 -4.84 24.00
N PRO A 348 25.41 -5.32 22.86
CA PRO A 348 25.55 -6.75 22.62
C PRO A 348 26.89 -7.19 23.18
N TYR A 349 26.90 -7.84 24.35
CA TYR A 349 28.02 -8.71 24.69
C TYR A 349 27.58 -9.77 25.71
N VAL A 350 27.30 -10.98 25.21
CA VAL A 350 27.40 -12.19 26.02
C VAL A 350 28.56 -12.98 25.43
N ASP A 351 29.57 -13.16 26.27
CA ASP A 351 30.80 -13.88 26.01
C ASP A 351 30.50 -15.35 25.67
N LEU A 352 30.94 -15.83 24.50
CA LEU A 352 30.57 -17.13 23.92
C LEU A 352 31.51 -18.29 24.31
N GLU A 353 32.34 -18.13 25.33
CA GLU A 353 33.29 -19.17 25.77
C GLU A 353 32.89 -19.94 27.04
N ARG A 354 31.60 -19.93 27.44
CA ARG A 354 31.11 -20.85 28.47
C ARG A 354 30.40 -22.05 27.86
N GLU A 355 31.19 -23.10 27.63
CA GLU A 355 30.71 -24.49 27.55
C GLU A 355 30.16 -24.92 28.93
N GLU A 356 28.95 -24.49 29.27
CA GLU A 356 28.20 -25.09 30.39
C GLU A 356 26.88 -25.70 29.88
N CYS A 357 26.83 -27.01 30.04
CA CYS A 357 25.73 -27.91 29.72
C CYS A 357 24.40 -27.50 30.35
N PHE A 358 23.47 -26.96 29.57
CA PHE A 358 22.04 -26.95 29.90
C PHE A 358 21.32 -28.00 29.06
N TRP A 359 21.17 -29.20 29.63
CA TRP A 359 20.37 -30.27 29.04
C TRP A 359 19.08 -30.42 29.85
N ALA A 360 17.94 -29.96 29.30
CA ALA A 360 16.66 -30.68 29.27
C ALA A 360 15.38 -29.80 29.19
N GLU A 361 15.43 -28.47 29.11
CA GLU A 361 14.19 -27.65 29.04
C GLU A 361 14.06 -26.66 27.84
N ASP A 362 15.07 -26.54 26.96
CA ASP A 362 15.24 -25.33 26.14
C ASP A 362 14.87 -25.40 24.65
N ALA A 363 14.09 -26.40 24.21
CA ALA A 363 13.58 -26.45 22.84
C ALA A 363 12.40 -25.48 22.60
N THR A 364 12.63 -24.21 22.93
CA THR A 364 11.63 -23.15 23.00
C THR A 364 11.77 -22.18 21.83
N ASP A 365 10.66 -21.55 21.48
CA ASP A 365 10.67 -20.44 20.52
C ASP A 365 11.47 -19.24 21.07
N ARG A 366 11.63 -19.13 22.39
CA ARG A 366 12.48 -18.12 23.02
C ARG A 366 13.95 -18.28 22.62
N ARG A 367 14.51 -19.49 22.65
CA ARG A 367 15.92 -19.71 22.24
C ARG A 367 16.12 -19.41 20.75
N ASN A 368 15.14 -19.71 19.91
CA ASN A 368 15.17 -19.34 18.49
C ASN A 368 15.09 -17.81 18.29
N ALA A 369 14.34 -17.10 19.15
CA ALA A 369 14.27 -15.65 19.15
C ALA A 369 15.60 -15.01 19.59
N GLU A 370 16.23 -15.54 20.64
CA GLU A 370 17.57 -15.11 21.08
C GLU A 370 18.60 -15.31 19.98
N LEU A 371 18.59 -16.47 19.30
CA LEU A 371 19.48 -16.73 18.17
C LEU A 371 19.20 -15.77 16.99
N LEU A 372 17.95 -15.40 16.73
CA LEU A 372 17.64 -14.36 15.73
C LEU A 372 18.31 -13.03 16.10
N MET A 373 18.27 -12.63 17.38
CA MET A 373 18.93 -11.41 17.86
C MET A 373 20.45 -11.51 17.81
N GLU A 374 21.03 -12.69 18.09
CA GLU A 374 22.46 -12.95 17.92
C GLU A 374 22.90 -12.78 16.45
N LEU A 375 22.09 -13.28 15.51
CA LEU A 375 22.43 -13.25 14.07
C LEU A 375 22.12 -11.91 13.39
N HIS A 376 21.01 -11.25 13.76
CA HIS A 376 20.45 -10.10 13.03
C HIS A 376 20.05 -8.93 13.92
N GLY A 377 20.24 -9.00 15.24
CA GLY A 377 19.72 -8.00 16.20
C GLY A 377 20.21 -6.58 15.96
N GLN A 378 21.33 -6.39 15.26
CA GLN A 378 21.81 -5.06 14.85
C GLN A 378 21.03 -4.48 13.66
N ASP A 379 20.37 -5.31 12.87
CA ASP A 379 19.70 -4.92 11.61
C ASP A 379 18.16 -4.98 11.71
N ILE A 380 17.61 -5.33 12.88
CA ILE A 380 16.16 -5.44 13.09
C ILE A 380 15.77 -4.75 14.38
N VAL A 381 14.69 -3.97 14.32
CA VAL A 381 13.98 -3.45 15.51
C VAL A 381 12.48 -3.53 15.30
N TYR A 382 11.70 -3.53 16.37
CA TYR A 382 10.25 -3.66 16.33
C TYR A 382 9.58 -2.44 16.97
N CYS A 383 8.81 -1.68 16.19
CA CYS A 383 8.04 -0.56 16.70
C CYS A 383 6.66 -1.03 17.16
N ALA A 384 6.48 -1.25 18.46
CA ALA A 384 5.25 -1.81 19.02
C ALA A 384 4.01 -0.93 18.75
N PRO A 385 4.05 0.41 18.85
CA PRO A 385 2.91 1.27 18.48
C PRO A 385 2.52 1.15 17.00
N TRP A 386 3.47 0.84 16.11
CA TRP A 386 3.21 0.65 14.69
C TRP A 386 2.87 -0.80 14.32
N LYS A 387 3.04 -1.74 15.28
CA LYS A 387 2.94 -3.18 15.06
C LYS A 387 3.78 -3.66 13.86
N SER A 388 4.96 -3.08 13.69
CA SER A 388 5.76 -3.25 12.47
C SER A 388 7.25 -3.37 12.79
N TRP A 389 7.93 -4.28 12.08
CA TRP A 389 9.38 -4.37 12.08
C TRP A 389 9.99 -3.25 11.25
N LEU A 390 11.13 -2.73 11.68
CA LEU A 390 12.03 -1.89 10.91
C LEU A 390 13.30 -2.67 10.63
N ILE A 391 13.76 -2.61 9.39
CA ILE A 391 14.94 -3.32 8.91
C ILE A 391 15.95 -2.28 8.46
N TRP A 392 17.20 -2.47 8.89
CA TRP A 392 18.32 -1.65 8.43
C TRP A 392 18.63 -1.97 6.96
N ASP A 393 18.59 -0.97 6.09
CA ASP A 393 18.84 -1.14 4.65
C ASP A 393 20.28 -0.81 4.22
N GLY A 394 21.16 -0.51 5.18
CA GLY A 394 22.52 -0.02 4.94
C GLY A 394 22.68 1.48 5.19
N THR A 395 21.60 2.25 5.08
CA THR A 395 21.61 3.72 5.18
C THR A 395 20.62 4.27 6.22
N ARG A 396 19.53 3.54 6.48
CA ARG A 396 18.46 3.92 7.41
C ARG A 396 17.65 2.71 7.89
N TRP A 397 16.77 2.95 8.85
CA TRP A 397 15.73 2.02 9.29
C TRP A 397 14.46 2.18 8.44
N LYS A 398 14.02 1.12 7.77
CA LYS A 398 12.84 1.12 6.91
C LYS A 398 11.78 0.15 7.42
N LYS A 399 10.51 0.52 7.35
CA LYS A 399 9.39 -0.40 7.63
C LYS A 399 9.47 -1.63 6.74
N ASP A 400 9.28 -2.79 7.35
CA ASP A 400 9.23 -4.05 6.62
C ASP A 400 7.88 -4.18 5.89
N GLU A 401 7.90 -3.85 4.61
CA GLU A 401 6.76 -3.98 3.70
C GLU A 401 6.90 -5.18 2.77
N THR A 402 8.04 -5.88 2.81
CA THR A 402 8.39 -6.99 1.90
C THR A 402 8.73 -8.29 2.61
N LEU A 403 8.44 -8.38 3.91
CA LEU A 403 8.65 -9.56 4.77
C LEU A 403 10.13 -9.95 4.90
N GLN A 404 11.04 -8.97 4.89
CA GLN A 404 12.47 -9.19 5.11
C GLN A 404 12.76 -9.83 6.47
N ILE A 405 11.93 -9.56 7.48
CA ILE A 405 12.07 -10.21 8.79
C ILE A 405 11.95 -11.74 8.69
N PHE A 406 11.07 -12.25 7.81
CA PHE A 406 10.93 -13.69 7.59
C PHE A 406 12.14 -14.28 6.85
N LEU A 407 12.73 -13.55 5.89
CA LEU A 407 13.98 -13.96 5.24
C LEU A 407 15.12 -14.08 6.27
N LYS A 408 15.24 -13.11 7.18
CA LYS A 408 16.21 -13.17 8.29
C LYS A 408 15.89 -14.34 9.24
N ALA A 409 14.62 -14.59 9.52
CA ALA A 409 14.17 -15.70 10.36
C ALA A 409 14.59 -17.08 9.81
N TYR A 410 14.61 -17.28 8.48
CA TYR A 410 15.04 -18.56 7.88
C TYR A 410 16.49 -18.92 8.22
N SER A 411 17.36 -17.92 8.40
CA SER A 411 18.76 -18.17 8.78
C SER A 411 18.92 -18.86 10.15
N VAL A 412 17.93 -18.75 11.03
CA VAL A 412 17.89 -19.45 12.32
C VAL A 412 17.78 -20.97 12.10
N GLY A 413 16.91 -21.39 11.18
CA GLY A 413 16.79 -22.80 10.78
C GLY A 413 18.06 -23.32 10.13
N ASP A 414 18.63 -22.55 9.20
CA ASP A 414 19.90 -22.88 8.53
C ASP A 414 21.06 -23.05 9.53
N TYR A 415 21.12 -22.17 10.54
CA TYR A 415 22.11 -22.27 11.62
C TYR A 415 21.98 -23.62 12.34
N TRP A 416 20.77 -24.02 12.74
CA TRP A 416 20.57 -25.27 13.45
C TRP A 416 20.85 -26.51 12.59
N PHE A 417 20.49 -26.50 11.30
CA PHE A 417 20.84 -27.58 10.38
C PHE A 417 22.36 -27.71 10.16
N ARG A 418 23.07 -26.58 10.05
CA ARG A 418 24.55 -26.58 9.97
C ARG A 418 25.21 -27.05 11.26
N LYS A 419 24.63 -26.71 12.42
CA LYS A 419 25.12 -27.17 13.72
C LYS A 419 24.89 -28.69 13.88
N LEU A 420 23.72 -29.17 13.47
CA LEU A 420 23.37 -30.60 13.47
C LEU A 420 24.37 -31.45 12.69
N SER A 421 24.82 -31.02 11.51
CA SER A 421 25.73 -31.80 10.66
C SER A 421 27.15 -31.93 11.20
N ARG A 422 27.52 -31.15 12.23
CA ARG A 422 28.87 -31.11 12.81
C ARG A 422 28.98 -31.79 14.17
N ILE A 423 27.84 -32.17 14.75
CA ILE A 423 27.77 -32.74 16.10
C ILE A 423 27.71 -34.27 16.00
N SER A 424 28.54 -34.95 16.80
CA SER A 424 28.56 -36.42 16.89
C SER A 424 27.69 -36.96 18.03
N ASP A 425 27.44 -36.14 19.06
CA ASP A 425 26.61 -36.51 20.21
C ASP A 425 25.12 -36.63 19.83
N LYS A 426 24.50 -37.77 20.14
CA LYS A 426 23.13 -38.09 19.72
C LYS A 426 22.07 -37.23 20.40
N GLU A 427 22.28 -36.85 21.66
CA GLU A 427 21.33 -35.99 22.37
C GLU A 427 21.40 -34.56 21.82
N MET A 428 22.61 -34.05 21.54
CA MET A 428 22.78 -32.75 20.88
C MET A 428 22.19 -32.76 19.46
N GLN A 429 22.33 -33.87 18.72
CA GLN A 429 21.70 -34.01 17.40
C GLN A 429 20.17 -33.90 17.51
N LYS A 430 19.56 -34.61 18.47
CA LYS A 430 18.11 -34.53 18.70
C LYS A 430 17.67 -33.11 19.10
N TYR A 431 18.44 -32.44 19.95
CA TYR A 431 18.22 -31.05 20.34
C TYR A 431 18.28 -30.10 19.14
N CYS A 432 19.37 -30.10 18.36
CA CYS A 432 19.54 -29.26 17.19
C CYS A 432 18.48 -29.54 16.12
N LEU A 433 18.12 -30.81 15.89
CA LEU A 433 17.05 -31.18 14.96
C LEU A 433 15.71 -30.60 15.40
N SER A 434 15.40 -30.63 16.70
CA SER A 434 14.16 -30.06 17.25
C SER A 434 14.07 -28.55 17.00
N HIS A 435 15.16 -27.81 17.21
CA HIS A 435 15.21 -26.39 16.91
C HIS A 435 15.15 -26.10 15.41
N ALA A 436 15.87 -26.84 14.57
CA ALA A 436 15.85 -26.69 13.12
C ALA A 436 14.43 -26.87 12.58
N GLN A 437 13.75 -27.94 12.97
CA GLN A 437 12.37 -28.21 12.54
C GLN A 437 11.38 -27.11 12.97
N ARG A 438 11.51 -26.57 14.19
CA ARG A 438 10.69 -25.44 14.65
C ARG A 438 11.01 -24.16 13.89
N ALA A 439 12.29 -23.85 13.72
CA ALA A 439 12.75 -22.63 13.07
C ALA A 439 12.54 -22.62 11.54
N SER A 440 12.20 -23.77 10.94
CA SER A 440 11.93 -23.92 9.51
C SER A 440 10.46 -24.14 9.17
N ASN A 441 9.56 -24.12 10.15
CA ASN A 441 8.11 -24.18 9.91
C ASN A 441 7.41 -22.87 10.25
N THR A 442 6.32 -22.56 9.55
CA THR A 442 5.62 -21.26 9.65
C THR A 442 5.19 -20.94 11.08
N ARG A 443 4.61 -21.90 11.81
CA ARG A 443 4.11 -21.66 13.18
C ARG A 443 5.24 -21.34 14.15
N GLY A 444 6.37 -22.06 14.06
CA GLY A 444 7.54 -21.81 14.89
C GLY A 444 8.18 -20.47 14.56
N ILE A 445 8.28 -20.13 13.27
CA ILE A 445 8.77 -18.82 12.82
C ILE A 445 7.92 -17.67 13.39
N GLU A 446 6.61 -17.73 13.22
CA GLU A 446 5.70 -16.73 13.78
C GLU A 446 5.83 -16.64 15.31
N ALA A 447 5.95 -17.79 15.99
CA ALA A 447 6.08 -17.86 17.44
C ALA A 447 7.39 -17.21 17.94
N PHE A 448 8.55 -17.54 17.36
CA PHE A 448 9.81 -16.94 17.81
C PHE A 448 9.96 -15.49 17.36
N LEU A 449 9.42 -15.10 16.20
CA LEU A 449 9.36 -13.69 15.81
C LEU A 449 8.54 -12.90 16.82
N LYS A 450 7.42 -13.44 17.30
CA LYS A 450 6.61 -12.81 18.35
C LYS A 450 7.40 -12.66 19.66
N GLN A 451 8.20 -13.66 20.04
CA GLN A 451 9.08 -13.56 21.22
C GLN A 451 10.18 -12.49 21.03
N ALA A 452 10.79 -12.43 19.84
CA ALA A 452 11.86 -11.49 19.51
C ALA A 452 11.42 -10.01 19.59
N GLN A 453 10.13 -9.71 19.41
CA GLN A 453 9.59 -8.35 19.55
C GLN A 453 9.92 -7.71 20.91
N SER A 454 10.00 -8.51 21.97
CA SER A 454 10.36 -8.02 23.32
C SER A 454 11.81 -7.59 23.45
N GLN A 455 12.72 -8.17 22.66
CA GLN A 455 14.16 -7.88 22.68
C GLN A 455 14.53 -6.78 21.66
N ALA A 456 13.75 -6.67 20.58
CA ALA A 456 13.96 -5.70 19.50
C ALA A 456 13.12 -4.42 19.65
N GLY A 457 12.37 -4.29 20.76
CA GLY A 457 11.33 -3.28 20.93
C GLY A 457 11.85 -1.84 20.98
N ILE A 458 11.23 -0.95 20.20
CA ILE A 458 11.44 0.50 20.22
C ILE A 458 10.09 1.25 20.21
N THR A 459 10.12 2.55 20.49
CA THR A 459 8.99 3.46 20.30
C THR A 459 9.27 4.50 19.22
N PRO A 460 8.24 5.15 18.64
CA PRO A 460 8.43 6.20 17.64
C PRO A 460 9.34 7.35 18.10
N ASP A 461 9.39 7.66 19.40
CA ASP A 461 10.22 8.74 19.96
C ASP A 461 11.73 8.48 19.86
N TRP A 462 12.14 7.24 19.58
CA TRP A 462 13.54 6.89 19.33
C TRP A 462 13.96 7.25 17.90
N LEU A 463 13.00 7.32 16.98
CA LEU A 463 13.25 7.48 15.56
C LEU A 463 13.47 8.95 15.19
N ASN A 464 14.51 9.22 14.40
CA ASN A 464 14.88 10.58 13.94
C ASN A 464 15.02 11.59 15.12
N ARG A 465 15.51 11.14 16.27
CA ARG A 465 15.53 11.93 17.51
C ARG A 465 16.44 13.17 17.46
N ASP A 466 17.57 13.08 16.76
CA ASP A 466 18.50 14.21 16.64
C ASP A 466 18.14 15.09 15.43
N PRO A 467 17.65 16.33 15.65
CA PRO A 467 17.25 17.21 14.55
C PRO A 467 18.43 17.74 13.74
N TRP A 468 19.67 17.59 14.22
CA TRP A 468 20.89 18.08 13.56
C TRP A 468 21.54 17.04 12.65
N LEU A 469 21.04 15.80 12.63
CA LEU A 469 21.49 14.77 11.70
C LEU A 469 20.66 14.84 10.43
N PHE A 470 21.29 14.94 9.26
CA PHE A 470 20.64 14.93 7.96
C PHE A 470 21.21 13.79 7.11
N ASN A 471 20.36 12.87 6.65
CA ASN A 471 20.82 11.61 6.07
C ASN A 471 20.76 11.64 4.54
N CYS A 472 21.87 11.32 3.89
CA CYS A 472 22.08 11.31 2.44
C CYS A 472 22.56 9.92 1.98
N PRO A 473 22.57 9.59 0.68
CA PRO A 473 22.97 8.26 0.22
C PRO A 473 24.44 7.90 0.51
N ASN A 474 25.30 8.90 0.73
CA ASN A 474 26.73 8.74 1.01
C ASN A 474 27.10 8.90 2.50
N GLY A 475 26.13 9.08 3.39
CA GLY A 475 26.35 9.21 4.82
C GLY A 475 25.36 10.13 5.52
N THR A 476 25.61 10.38 6.80
CA THR A 476 24.82 11.30 7.62
C THR A 476 25.64 12.56 7.88
N ILE A 477 25.08 13.72 7.56
CA ILE A 477 25.66 15.03 7.82
C ILE A 477 25.30 15.47 9.24
N GLU A 478 26.30 15.92 10.00
CA GLU A 478 26.07 16.68 11.23
C GLU A 478 25.99 18.18 10.89
N LEU A 479 24.78 18.73 10.85
CA LEU A 479 24.50 20.08 10.33
C LEU A 479 25.20 21.21 11.10
N ARG A 480 25.60 20.98 12.36
CA ARG A 480 26.33 21.98 13.16
C ARG A 480 27.78 22.15 12.72
N THR A 481 28.38 21.08 12.21
CA THR A 481 29.80 21.01 11.85
C THR A 481 30.00 20.86 10.35
N SER A 482 28.91 20.65 9.59
CA SER A 482 28.88 20.28 8.18
C SER A 482 29.70 19.02 7.87
N ARG A 483 29.93 18.16 8.88
CA ARG A 483 30.74 16.96 8.73
C ARG A 483 29.90 15.80 8.24
N LEU A 484 30.30 15.19 7.13
CA LEU A 484 29.77 13.91 6.67
C LEU A 484 30.43 12.76 7.45
N ARG A 485 29.61 11.85 7.98
CA ARG A 485 30.04 10.60 8.61
C ARG A 485 29.32 9.40 8.03
N ALA A 486 29.89 8.21 8.24
CA ALA A 486 29.24 6.96 7.90
C ALA A 486 27.89 6.81 8.63
N HIS A 487 26.96 6.12 7.99
CA HIS A 487 25.66 5.79 8.57
C HIS A 487 25.82 5.01 9.86
N CYS A 488 25.07 5.39 10.90
CA CYS A 488 25.07 4.68 12.16
C CYS A 488 23.68 4.20 12.53
N ARG A 489 23.56 2.90 12.83
CA ARG A 489 22.30 2.26 13.25
C ARG A 489 21.73 2.89 14.52
N SER A 490 22.60 3.32 15.44
CA SER A 490 22.20 3.94 16.70
C SER A 490 21.58 5.33 16.55
N ASP A 491 21.65 5.93 15.35
CA ASP A 491 20.99 7.21 15.09
C ASP A 491 19.46 7.05 14.89
N PHE A 492 18.99 5.81 14.66
CA PHE A 492 17.58 5.49 14.45
C PHE A 492 16.88 6.36 13.37
N ILE A 493 17.63 6.75 12.35
CA ILE A 493 17.11 7.56 11.24
C ILE A 493 16.27 6.68 10.32
N THR A 494 15.07 7.15 9.96
CA THR A 494 14.17 6.49 8.99
C THR A 494 14.03 7.26 7.68
N THR A 495 14.58 8.46 7.63
CA THR A 495 14.50 9.40 6.49
C THR A 495 15.77 9.32 5.65
N LEU A 496 15.65 9.56 4.34
CA LEU A 496 16.79 9.59 3.43
C LEU A 496 16.57 10.64 2.34
N CYS A 497 17.48 11.60 2.24
CA CYS A 497 17.60 12.50 1.11
C CYS A 497 18.09 11.68 -0.12
N PRO A 498 17.51 11.87 -1.32
CA PRO A 498 17.95 11.17 -2.53
C PRO A 498 19.27 11.72 -3.09
N THR A 499 19.73 12.87 -2.61
CA THR A 499 20.91 13.58 -3.10
C THR A 499 22.12 13.33 -2.21
N ALA A 500 23.24 12.94 -2.81
CA ALA A 500 24.53 12.80 -2.12
C ALA A 500 25.07 14.17 -1.72
N PHE A 501 25.65 14.25 -0.53
CA PHE A 501 26.25 15.48 -0.04
C PHE A 501 27.70 15.60 -0.52
N ASN A 502 28.01 16.70 -1.20
CA ASN A 502 29.37 17.04 -1.61
C ASN A 502 29.64 18.51 -1.25
N PRO A 503 30.50 18.81 -0.26
CA PRO A 503 30.75 20.18 0.19
C PRO A 503 31.40 21.08 -0.87
N GLU A 504 31.98 20.50 -1.91
CA GLU A 504 32.61 21.21 -3.03
C GLU A 504 31.72 21.26 -4.28
N ALA A 505 30.47 20.77 -4.20
CA ALA A 505 29.56 20.82 -5.33
C ALA A 505 29.09 22.27 -5.56
N GLU A 506 29.24 22.73 -6.80
CA GLU A 506 28.73 24.01 -7.26
C GLU A 506 27.70 23.77 -8.38
N SER A 507 26.77 24.70 -8.57
CA SER A 507 25.75 24.62 -9.61
C SER A 507 25.56 25.95 -10.31
N LEU A 508 26.27 26.13 -11.42
CA LEU A 508 26.10 27.31 -12.29
C LEU A 508 24.66 27.48 -12.78
N VAL A 509 23.92 26.38 -12.98
CA VAL A 509 22.52 26.43 -13.42
C VAL A 509 21.63 26.98 -12.31
N TRP A 510 21.88 26.58 -11.06
CA TRP A 510 21.15 27.07 -9.90
C TRP A 510 21.44 28.55 -9.65
N ASP A 511 22.71 28.94 -9.69
CA ASP A 511 23.14 30.32 -9.47
C ASP A 511 22.54 31.25 -10.54
N GLN A 512 22.66 30.89 -11.82
CA GLN A 512 22.06 31.65 -12.93
C GLN A 512 20.54 31.73 -12.82
N PHE A 513 19.89 30.66 -12.35
CA PHE A 513 18.46 30.66 -12.13
C PHE A 513 18.08 31.67 -11.04
N LEU A 514 18.74 31.64 -9.88
CA LEU A 514 18.49 32.58 -8.78
C LEU A 514 18.77 34.03 -9.20
N GLU A 515 19.91 34.28 -9.86
CA GLU A 515 20.26 35.59 -10.42
C GLU A 515 19.20 36.09 -11.40
N SER A 516 18.65 35.19 -12.25
CA SER A 516 17.59 35.57 -13.19
C SER A 516 16.28 35.93 -12.50
N VAL A 517 15.90 35.20 -11.45
CA VAL A 517 14.65 35.41 -10.69
C VAL A 517 14.73 36.68 -9.84
N PHE A 518 15.91 36.97 -9.29
CA PHE A 518 16.15 38.08 -8.36
C PHE A 518 17.08 39.16 -8.93
N ALA A 519 17.09 39.36 -10.25
CA ALA A 519 17.99 40.31 -10.92
C ALA A 519 17.96 41.73 -10.31
N ASP A 520 16.79 42.19 -9.85
CA ASP A 520 16.59 43.50 -9.22
C ASP A 520 16.72 43.47 -7.68
N HIS A 521 16.93 42.29 -7.10
CA HIS A 521 16.94 42.01 -5.66
C HIS A 521 18.01 40.97 -5.28
N GLY A 522 19.24 41.14 -5.76
CA GLY A 522 20.32 40.17 -5.55
C GLY A 522 20.66 39.91 -4.07
N ASP A 523 20.33 40.84 -3.18
CA ASP A 523 20.45 40.69 -1.72
C ASP A 523 19.53 39.61 -1.13
N LEU A 524 18.45 39.24 -1.84
CA LEU A 524 17.57 38.14 -1.46
C LEU A 524 18.21 36.77 -1.67
N ILE A 525 19.19 36.63 -2.56
CA ILE A 525 19.81 35.33 -2.88
C ILE A 525 20.52 34.74 -1.64
N PRO A 526 21.45 35.46 -0.96
CA PRO A 526 22.06 34.96 0.28
C PRO A 526 21.06 34.79 1.44
N TYR A 527 19.95 35.53 1.44
CA TYR A 527 18.87 35.34 2.41
C TYR A 527 18.14 34.00 2.17
N LEU A 528 17.76 33.70 0.92
CA LEU A 528 17.11 32.45 0.55
C LEU A 528 17.99 31.23 0.82
N GLN A 529 19.28 31.33 0.51
CA GLN A 529 20.22 30.25 0.79
C GLN A 529 20.28 29.93 2.30
N ARG A 530 20.37 30.96 3.15
CA ARG A 530 20.31 30.79 4.61
C ARG A 530 18.95 30.25 5.07
N LEU A 531 17.86 30.71 4.49
CA LEU A 531 16.50 30.31 4.84
C LEU A 531 16.26 28.82 4.54
N PHE A 532 16.59 28.36 3.33
CA PHE A 532 16.44 26.94 2.98
C PHE A 532 17.47 26.05 3.69
N GLY A 533 18.70 26.52 3.89
CA GLY A 533 19.72 25.82 4.69
C GLY A 533 19.29 25.62 6.15
N TYR A 534 18.71 26.66 6.77
CA TYR A 534 18.04 26.55 8.07
C TYR A 534 16.90 25.53 8.05
N GLY A 535 16.13 25.48 6.97
CA GLY A 535 15.06 24.50 6.75
C GLY A 535 15.52 23.04 6.70
N LEU A 536 16.83 22.76 6.64
CA LEU A 536 17.36 21.41 6.78
C LEU A 536 17.37 20.92 8.23
N ILE A 537 17.16 21.78 9.22
CA ILE A 537 17.16 21.39 10.64
C ILE A 537 15.81 20.77 10.98
N GLY A 538 15.81 19.61 11.65
CA GLY A 538 14.60 18.89 12.05
C GLY A 538 13.85 19.49 13.25
N LYS A 539 13.97 20.80 13.50
CA LYS A 539 13.29 21.54 14.56
C LYS A 539 13.12 23.00 14.16
N VAL A 540 12.07 23.65 14.68
CA VAL A 540 11.87 25.09 14.50
C VAL A 540 12.75 25.87 15.50
N GLU A 541 13.72 26.62 14.99
CA GLU A 541 14.48 27.62 15.78
C GLU A 541 13.92 29.02 15.61
N GLU A 542 13.49 29.36 14.39
CA GLU A 542 12.97 30.66 14.01
C GLU A 542 11.50 30.58 13.67
N HIS A 543 10.70 31.46 14.28
CA HIS A 543 9.27 31.54 14.04
C HIS A 543 8.97 32.35 12.78
N VAL A 544 9.18 31.76 11.60
CA VAL A 544 9.00 32.43 10.30
C VAL A 544 8.06 31.69 9.35
N LEU A 545 7.32 32.45 8.55
CA LEU A 545 6.53 32.01 7.41
C LEU A 545 6.97 32.81 6.17
N PRO A 546 7.86 32.25 5.34
CA PRO A 546 8.18 32.81 4.04
C PRO A 546 6.97 32.78 3.10
N ILE A 547 6.61 33.94 2.55
CA ILE A 547 5.52 34.10 1.59
C ILE A 547 6.13 34.49 0.26
N LEU A 548 6.15 33.55 -0.69
CA LEU A 548 6.64 33.77 -2.05
C LEU A 548 5.50 34.39 -2.85
N TRP A 549 5.64 35.67 -3.17
CA TRP A 549 4.58 36.48 -3.78
C TRP A 549 4.99 36.96 -5.18
N GLY A 550 4.09 36.79 -6.15
CA GLY A 550 4.22 37.46 -7.45
C GLY A 550 3.26 36.92 -8.50
N ASN A 551 3.09 37.62 -9.61
CA ASN A 551 2.20 37.20 -10.70
C ASN A 551 2.86 36.05 -11.48
N GLY A 552 2.13 34.97 -11.80
CA GLY A 552 2.64 33.69 -12.30
C GLY A 552 3.70 33.72 -13.42
N ALA A 553 4.32 32.57 -13.71
CA ALA A 553 5.47 32.43 -14.62
C ALA A 553 6.70 33.26 -14.18
N ASN A 554 7.00 33.28 -12.88
CA ASN A 554 8.09 34.07 -12.28
C ASN A 554 9.14 33.22 -11.54
N GLY A 555 9.10 31.90 -11.68
CA GLY A 555 10.11 31.00 -11.09
C GLY A 555 9.77 30.42 -9.70
N LYS A 556 8.68 30.85 -9.04
CA LYS A 556 8.28 30.33 -7.70
C LYS A 556 8.17 28.81 -7.65
N THR A 557 7.35 28.23 -8.53
CA THR A 557 7.13 26.77 -8.59
C THR A 557 8.40 26.03 -8.96
N THR A 558 9.21 26.58 -9.87
CA THR A 558 10.50 26.00 -10.28
C THR A 558 11.48 25.94 -9.10
N LEU A 559 11.60 27.02 -8.32
CA LEU A 559 12.43 27.08 -7.11
C LEU A 559 12.02 26.02 -6.09
N LEU A 560 10.73 25.97 -5.73
CA LEU A 560 10.22 25.06 -4.71
C LEU A 560 10.34 23.60 -5.14
N ASN A 561 10.09 23.30 -6.42
CA ASN A 561 10.27 21.96 -6.97
C ASN A 561 11.74 21.54 -6.96
N ALA A 562 12.68 22.45 -7.25
CA ALA A 562 14.10 22.15 -7.18
C ALA A 562 14.54 21.77 -5.76
N ILE A 563 14.06 22.50 -4.73
CA ILE A 563 14.30 22.17 -3.32
C ILE A 563 13.64 20.82 -2.96
N ILE A 564 12.36 20.62 -3.28
CA ILE A 564 11.65 19.37 -2.98
C ILE A 564 12.31 18.16 -3.64
N ASN A 565 12.73 18.27 -4.89
CA ASN A 565 13.42 17.19 -5.61
C ASN A 565 14.77 16.85 -4.98
N THR A 566 15.51 17.87 -4.52
CA THR A 566 16.81 17.71 -3.87
C THR A 566 16.65 17.05 -2.49
N LEU A 567 15.68 17.49 -1.68
CA LEU A 567 15.44 16.92 -0.35
C LEU A 567 14.71 15.56 -0.39
N GLY A 568 13.92 15.33 -1.43
CA GLY A 568 13.12 14.12 -1.63
C GLY A 568 11.89 14.04 -0.73
N SER A 569 11.04 13.06 -1.01
CA SER A 569 9.73 12.91 -0.37
C SER A 569 9.77 12.59 1.11
N ASP A 570 10.91 12.12 1.65
CA ASP A 570 11.05 11.83 3.06
C ASP A 570 11.16 13.11 3.88
N TYR A 571 11.97 14.07 3.41
CA TYR A 571 12.21 15.35 4.08
C TYR A 571 11.29 16.46 3.59
N ALA A 572 10.81 16.43 2.36
CA ALA A 572 10.02 17.51 1.78
C ALA A 572 8.65 17.05 1.29
N MET A 573 7.68 17.97 1.31
CA MET A 573 6.36 17.74 0.71
C MET A 573 5.72 19.02 0.19
N GLN A 574 4.74 18.85 -0.70
CA GLN A 574 3.78 19.90 -1.05
C GLN A 574 2.50 19.72 -0.24
N ALA A 575 1.96 20.82 0.26
CA ALA A 575 0.70 20.89 0.98
C ALA A 575 -0.27 21.83 0.25
N THR A 576 -1.56 21.65 0.49
CA THR A 576 -2.59 22.57 -0.01
C THR A 576 -2.57 23.86 0.82
N SER A 577 -2.78 25.02 0.19
CA SER A 577 -2.89 26.29 0.91
C SER A 577 -4.09 26.36 1.85
N ASP A 578 -5.15 25.58 1.58
CA ASP A 578 -6.35 25.46 2.43
C ASP A 578 -6.01 25.15 3.89
N MET A 579 -4.87 24.50 4.11
CA MET A 579 -4.31 24.28 5.43
C MET A 579 -4.05 25.59 6.17
N LEU A 580 -3.45 26.59 5.51
CA LEU A 580 -3.06 27.88 6.11
C LEU A 580 -4.11 28.98 5.92
N MET A 581 -5.06 28.78 5.01
CA MET A 581 -6.06 29.76 4.60
C MET A 581 -7.44 29.45 5.18
N ASP A 582 -8.22 30.50 5.45
CA ASP A 582 -9.59 30.37 5.93
C ASP A 582 -10.48 29.81 4.81
N SER A 583 -11.15 28.69 5.10
CA SER A 583 -11.95 27.94 4.13
C SER A 583 -13.19 27.36 4.83
N ASP A 584 -14.32 27.27 4.12
CA ASP A 584 -15.59 26.73 4.64
C ASP A 584 -15.55 25.21 4.96
N ARG A 585 -14.38 24.58 4.92
CA ARG A 585 -14.15 23.15 5.15
C ARG A 585 -13.65 22.88 6.57
N ALA A 586 -14.00 21.71 7.10
CA ALA A 586 -13.70 21.29 8.47
C ALA A 586 -12.18 21.15 8.76
N GLU A 587 -11.81 21.20 10.05
CA GLU A 587 -10.43 21.13 10.56
C GLU A 587 -9.53 20.07 9.86
N HIS A 588 -8.39 20.53 9.32
CA HIS A 588 -7.42 19.75 8.54
C HIS A 588 -6.46 18.90 9.40
N LYS A 589 -6.97 18.21 10.43
CA LYS A 589 -6.14 17.42 11.36
C LYS A 589 -5.38 16.26 10.71
N THR A 590 -5.86 15.78 9.57
CA THR A 590 -5.19 14.73 8.78
C THR A 590 -3.99 15.30 8.00
N GLU A 591 -4.18 16.42 7.31
CA GLU A 591 -3.09 17.10 6.57
C GLU A 591 -1.98 17.57 7.53
N GLN A 592 -2.36 18.01 8.75
CA GLN A 592 -1.38 18.30 9.82
C GLN A 592 -0.54 17.08 10.20
N ALA A 593 -1.07 15.85 10.10
CA ALA A 593 -0.31 14.65 10.44
C ALA A 593 0.78 14.34 9.39
N ASP A 594 0.59 14.74 8.14
CA ASP A 594 1.56 14.51 7.06
C ASP A 594 2.83 15.38 7.22
N LEU A 595 2.74 16.45 8.02
CA LEU A 595 3.88 17.30 8.39
C LEU A 595 4.87 16.62 9.34
N PHE A 596 4.47 15.52 9.97
CA PHE A 596 5.31 14.82 10.95
C PHE A 596 6.62 14.34 10.33
N GLY A 597 7.74 14.84 10.85
CA GLY A 597 9.09 14.49 10.41
C GLY A 597 9.55 15.13 9.10
N LYS A 598 8.74 16.02 8.50
CA LYS A 598 9.16 16.84 7.36
C LYS A 598 10.09 17.94 7.82
N ARG A 599 11.01 18.34 6.94
CA ARG A 599 11.93 19.46 7.09
C ARG A 599 11.57 20.63 6.18
N PHE A 600 10.95 20.36 5.04
CA PHE A 600 10.47 21.40 4.14
C PHE A 600 9.04 21.17 3.66
N VAL A 601 8.21 22.20 3.72
CA VAL A 601 6.80 22.13 3.30
C VAL A 601 6.47 23.33 2.41
N SER A 602 5.97 23.05 1.21
CA SER A 602 5.51 24.08 0.27
C SER A 602 3.98 24.09 0.21
N ALA A 603 3.34 25.10 0.80
CA ALA A 603 1.90 25.32 0.68
C ALA A 603 1.61 26.16 -0.58
N VAL A 604 0.89 25.58 -1.55
CA VAL A 604 0.60 26.23 -2.85
C VAL A 604 -0.85 26.68 -2.90
N GLU A 605 -1.09 27.96 -3.23
CA GLU A 605 -2.42 28.55 -3.37
C GLU A 605 -3.20 27.93 -4.54
N THR A 606 -4.35 27.33 -4.24
CA THR A 606 -5.20 26.68 -5.26
C THR A 606 -6.30 27.56 -5.82
N GLU A 607 -6.84 28.55 -5.11
CA GLU A 607 -7.79 29.54 -5.66
C GLU A 607 -8.18 30.61 -4.60
N SER A 608 -8.00 31.89 -4.94
CA SER A 608 -8.50 33.11 -4.25
C SER A 608 -7.78 33.66 -3.00
N SER A 609 -7.77 35.01 -2.92
CA SER A 609 -7.21 35.86 -1.85
C SER A 609 -7.95 35.71 -0.51
N SER A 610 -7.79 34.55 0.12
CA SER A 610 -8.39 34.21 1.40
C SER A 610 -7.55 34.74 2.57
N LYS A 611 -8.13 34.73 3.76
CA LYS A 611 -7.49 35.22 4.99
C LYS A 611 -6.60 34.14 5.59
N LEU A 612 -5.51 34.52 6.25
CA LEU A 612 -4.68 33.55 6.96
C LEU A 612 -5.38 33.06 8.23
N LYS A 613 -5.33 31.74 8.48
CA LYS A 613 -5.66 31.14 9.78
C LYS A 613 -4.55 31.46 10.78
N GLU A 614 -4.56 32.68 11.33
CA GLU A 614 -3.47 33.20 12.17
C GLU A 614 -3.07 32.25 13.32
N ALA A 615 -4.04 31.66 14.02
CA ALA A 615 -3.78 30.70 15.09
C ALA A 615 -3.00 29.47 14.60
N LEU A 616 -3.35 28.96 13.41
CA LEU A 616 -2.68 27.81 12.81
C LEU A 616 -1.30 28.19 12.26
N VAL A 617 -1.13 29.38 11.69
CA VAL A 617 0.22 29.88 11.33
C VAL A 617 1.10 29.93 12.58
N LYS A 618 0.61 30.50 13.68
CA LYS A 618 1.36 30.56 14.95
C LYS A 618 1.73 29.17 15.48
N GLN A 619 0.84 28.18 15.30
CA GLN A 619 1.05 26.80 15.70
C GLN A 619 2.08 26.08 14.82
N LEU A 620 1.99 26.20 13.49
CA LEU A 620 2.85 25.49 12.54
C LEU A 620 4.27 26.08 12.43
N THR A 621 4.38 27.39 12.66
CA THR A 621 5.68 28.09 12.69
C THR A 621 6.21 28.27 14.11
N GLY A 622 5.51 27.78 15.11
CA GLY A 622 5.92 27.83 16.51
C GLY A 622 6.73 26.59 16.89
N GLY A 623 7.02 26.48 18.19
CA GLY A 623 7.59 25.26 18.80
C GLY A 623 6.55 24.40 19.55
N ASP A 624 5.29 24.82 19.60
CA ASP A 624 4.26 24.11 20.36
C ASP A 624 3.86 22.79 19.69
N LYS A 625 3.57 21.77 20.50
CA LYS A 625 3.14 20.46 20.00
C LYS A 625 1.87 20.56 19.14
N ILE A 626 1.93 19.96 17.96
CA ILE A 626 0.79 19.79 17.07
C ILE A 626 0.12 18.48 17.39
N ARG A 627 -1.14 18.55 17.84
CA ARG A 627 -2.02 17.39 17.94
C ARG A 627 -2.70 17.12 16.61
N ALA A 628 -2.35 15.98 15.99
CA ALA A 628 -2.84 15.54 14.69
C ALA A 628 -3.18 14.04 14.71
N ARG A 629 -3.77 13.54 13.62
CA ARG A 629 -3.96 12.09 13.44
C ARG A 629 -3.88 11.76 11.98
N PHE A 630 -3.25 10.65 11.64
CA PHE A 630 -3.53 10.06 10.34
C PHE A 630 -4.99 9.64 10.31
N LEU A 631 -5.57 9.65 9.12
CA LEU A 631 -6.96 9.27 8.94
C LEU A 631 -7.17 7.89 9.60
N TYR A 632 -8.27 7.66 10.33
CA TYR A 632 -8.56 6.43 11.13
C TYR A 632 -7.42 5.87 11.98
N LYS A 633 -6.48 6.71 12.42
CA LYS A 633 -5.53 6.35 13.46
C LYS A 633 -5.79 7.20 14.69
N ASP A 634 -5.22 6.78 15.81
CA ASP A 634 -5.26 7.54 17.04
C ASP A 634 -4.56 8.89 16.88
N PHE A 635 -4.98 9.85 17.71
CA PHE A 635 -4.26 11.12 17.79
C PHE A 635 -2.87 10.90 18.36
N PHE A 636 -1.92 11.61 17.79
CA PHE A 636 -0.58 11.74 18.32
C PHE A 636 -0.19 13.22 18.35
N GLU A 637 0.84 13.52 19.12
CA GLU A 637 1.39 14.85 19.25
C GLU A 637 2.83 14.84 18.79
N PHE A 638 3.23 15.89 18.07
CA PHE A 638 4.60 16.04 17.61
C PHE A 638 5.00 17.52 17.58
N GLU A 639 6.29 17.79 17.69
CA GLU A 639 6.83 19.13 17.58
C GLU A 639 7.07 19.48 16.10
N PRO A 640 6.76 20.71 15.66
CA PRO A 640 7.08 21.17 14.31
C PRO A 640 8.58 21.01 14.02
N SER A 641 8.88 20.37 12.88
CA SER A 641 10.26 20.06 12.44
C SER A 641 10.60 20.67 11.07
N HIS A 642 9.67 21.43 10.48
CA HIS A 642 9.74 21.91 9.12
C HIS A 642 9.83 23.43 9.03
N LEU A 643 10.48 23.90 7.96
CA LEU A 643 10.22 25.20 7.37
C LEU A 643 9.02 25.09 6.42
N ILE A 644 7.93 25.80 6.73
CA ILE A 644 6.77 25.91 5.86
C ILE A 644 6.82 27.22 5.07
N THR A 645 6.56 27.15 3.77
CA THR A 645 6.46 28.31 2.87
C THR A 645 5.06 28.41 2.29
N LEU A 646 4.61 29.62 1.99
CA LEU A 646 3.35 29.89 1.32
C LEU A 646 3.62 30.52 -0.06
N THR A 647 3.09 29.92 -1.11
CA THR A 647 3.18 30.47 -2.48
C THR A 647 1.84 31.06 -2.88
N THR A 648 1.85 32.34 -3.28
CA THR A 648 0.61 33.05 -3.61
C THR A 648 0.81 34.08 -4.71
N ASN A 649 -0.25 34.35 -5.47
CA ASN A 649 -0.28 35.44 -6.45
C ASN A 649 -0.70 36.77 -5.81
N HIS A 650 -1.49 36.73 -4.73
CA HIS A 650 -2.03 37.90 -4.05
C HIS A 650 -1.48 38.00 -2.63
N LYS A 651 -1.23 39.21 -2.12
CA LYS A 651 -0.78 39.34 -0.73
C LYS A 651 -1.91 38.84 0.21
N PRO A 652 -1.62 37.93 1.15
CA PRO A 652 -2.64 37.42 2.06
C PRO A 652 -3.13 38.52 2.99
N LYS A 653 -4.41 38.45 3.36
CA LYS A 653 -5.02 39.40 4.31
C LYS A 653 -4.81 38.88 5.74
N VAL A 654 -4.29 39.74 6.61
CA VAL A 654 -4.15 39.54 8.05
C VAL A 654 -5.20 40.42 8.74
N LEU A 655 -5.97 39.87 9.68
CA LEU A 655 -7.06 40.61 10.34
C LEU A 655 -6.59 41.33 11.59
N ASN A 656 -5.74 40.68 12.39
CA ASN A 656 -5.23 41.25 13.63
C ASN A 656 -3.92 42.00 13.39
N GLU A 657 -3.78 43.18 14.01
CA GLU A 657 -2.53 43.94 14.06
C GLU A 657 -1.56 43.42 15.14
N ASP A 658 -1.76 42.19 15.64
CA ASP A 658 -0.91 41.60 16.68
C ASP A 658 0.53 41.36 16.16
N ASP A 659 1.52 41.95 16.84
CA ASP A 659 2.95 41.79 16.57
C ASP A 659 3.36 40.31 16.42
N GLY A 660 2.65 39.41 17.11
CA GLY A 660 2.90 37.97 17.08
C GLY A 660 2.79 37.36 15.68
N ILE A 661 1.85 37.79 14.83
CA ILE A 661 1.76 37.27 13.45
C ILE A 661 2.72 38.01 12.52
N TRP A 662 2.80 39.34 12.64
CA TRP A 662 3.60 40.17 11.73
C TRP A 662 5.09 39.87 11.77
N ARG A 663 5.66 39.55 12.95
CA ARG A 663 7.07 39.15 13.06
C ARG A 663 7.41 37.82 12.35
N ARG A 664 6.39 36.99 12.09
CA ARG A 664 6.57 35.68 11.41
C ARG A 664 6.57 35.84 9.89
N LEU A 665 5.79 36.77 9.35
CA LEU A 665 5.57 36.86 7.91
C LEU A 665 6.79 37.46 7.21
N GLN A 666 7.43 36.71 6.31
CA GLN A 666 8.56 37.16 5.51
C GLN A 666 8.14 37.19 4.04
N LEU A 667 7.76 38.36 3.54
CA LEU A 667 7.31 38.52 2.15
C LEU A 667 8.51 38.56 1.20
N ILE A 668 8.58 37.60 0.27
CA ILE A 668 9.65 37.45 -0.72
C ILE A 668 9.07 37.76 -2.11
N PRO A 669 9.45 38.88 -2.73
CA PRO A 669 8.87 39.31 -4.00
C PRO A 669 9.53 38.61 -5.21
N PHE A 670 8.71 37.94 -6.03
CA PHE A 670 9.08 37.36 -7.33
C PHE A 670 8.51 38.23 -8.46
N VAL A 671 9.24 39.31 -8.76
CA VAL A 671 8.79 40.40 -9.66
C VAL A 671 9.08 40.13 -11.14
N GLN A 672 10.00 39.23 -11.46
CA GLN A 672 10.37 38.91 -12.84
C GLN A 672 9.27 38.09 -13.55
N SER A 673 9.27 38.10 -14.89
CA SER A 673 8.33 37.31 -15.70
C SER A 673 9.03 36.60 -16.85
N PHE A 674 8.85 35.29 -16.92
CA PHE A 674 9.46 34.39 -17.89
C PHE A 674 8.36 33.79 -18.79
N LEU A 675 8.01 34.52 -19.84
CA LEU A 675 7.01 34.11 -20.84
C LEU A 675 7.62 34.06 -22.24
N GLY A 676 7.02 33.26 -23.13
CA GLY A 676 7.43 33.14 -24.53
C GLY A 676 8.88 32.66 -24.67
N ALA A 677 9.69 33.41 -25.43
CA ALA A 677 11.10 33.06 -25.67
C ALA A 677 11.99 33.05 -24.41
N LYS A 678 11.52 33.64 -23.30
CA LYS A 678 12.23 33.60 -22.00
C LYS A 678 11.84 32.39 -21.15
N ALA A 679 10.81 31.64 -21.52
CA ALA A 679 10.40 30.44 -20.82
C ALA A 679 11.29 29.26 -21.25
N ASP A 680 12.01 28.68 -20.29
CA ASP A 680 12.81 27.49 -20.52
C ASP A 680 12.11 26.26 -19.92
N SER A 681 11.51 25.45 -20.78
CA SER A 681 10.81 24.22 -20.38
C SER A 681 11.74 23.12 -19.89
N LYS A 682 13.05 23.18 -20.19
CA LYS A 682 14.04 22.17 -19.77
C LYS A 682 14.76 22.55 -18.48
N LEU A 683 14.58 23.78 -17.99
CA LEU A 683 15.20 24.25 -16.74
C LEU A 683 14.90 23.33 -15.55
N PRO A 684 13.65 22.85 -15.31
CA PRO A 684 13.37 21.95 -14.19
C PRO A 684 14.20 20.65 -14.22
N ASP A 685 14.38 20.06 -15.39
CA ASP A 685 15.19 18.84 -15.55
C ASP A 685 16.67 19.11 -15.31
N ARG A 686 17.18 20.24 -15.80
CA ARG A 686 18.57 20.66 -15.55
C ARG A 686 18.82 20.91 -14.06
N LEU A 687 17.89 21.58 -13.36
CA LEU A 687 17.98 21.79 -11.92
C LEU A 687 17.96 20.47 -11.14
N LYS A 688 17.12 19.51 -11.54
CA LYS A 688 17.10 18.17 -10.93
C LYS A 688 18.41 17.41 -11.11
N GLN A 689 19.12 17.61 -12.22
CA GLN A 689 20.45 17.04 -12.45
C GLN A 689 21.56 17.73 -11.64
N GLN A 690 21.29 18.91 -11.09
CA GLN A 690 22.25 19.70 -10.32
C GLN A 690 21.96 19.66 -8.80
N SER A 691 21.14 18.71 -8.34
CA SER A 691 20.73 18.62 -6.94
C SER A 691 21.91 18.59 -5.96
N GLU A 692 23.05 17.99 -6.30
CA GLU A 692 24.24 18.01 -5.42
C GLU A 692 24.78 19.42 -5.15
N GLY A 693 24.74 20.33 -6.12
CA GLY A 693 25.15 21.73 -5.91
C GLY A 693 24.04 22.62 -5.36
N ILE A 694 22.80 22.10 -5.27
CA ILE A 694 21.68 22.78 -4.61
C ILE A 694 21.64 22.43 -3.11
N LEU A 695 21.96 21.17 -2.78
CA LEU A 695 22.07 20.65 -1.41
C LEU A 695 23.29 21.24 -0.71
#